data_AF-A0A9D3NA58-F1
#
_entry.id   AF-A0A9D3NA58-F1
#
_cell.length_a   1.000
_cell.length_b   1.000
_cell.length_c   1.000
_cell.angle_alpha   90.00
_cell.angle_beta   90.00
_cell.angle_gamma   90.00
#
_symmetry.space_group_name_H-M   'P 1'
#
loop_
_entity.id
_entity.type
_entity.pdbx_description
1 polymer ?
#
loop_
_entity_poly.entity_id
_entity_poly.type
_entity_poly.pdbx_seq_one_letter_code
_entity_poly.pdbx_strand_id
1 'polypeptide(L)'
;MASHPQSCPDLAPGHRQSVKAVLLASQQLLVMSLYNLAPLLDCILAAGLLSQDNYHEVKAEKTPQKSARKLLDIVQGQMDESGAARFLECLRECKQHYPRLRSWLATDTEIQRGPTERKLQAQFSCLCSRLGFSVLPVSLALFSSSVLTQFDLERIQAAPTPTEQSHILLTICLTKGETACKSFYTALDNEDPQLAEDINSTESYAVSSMLKDLALKSREVSSIGVAVEETRDTAAGHQPYSGVLQQARAQLGVAVGDEARLNVCELGVAVGLPCRTVKECLLEGVSIEDAAQLEALVALFMEKTQDADRLLSRLAEVEIGSVQLSKRGCLSLKLLQEADALLRGGTHSKSHTWDYLHDQGNLHGADCDDCTLLTIFRFLVWDCLSEAVEEPKLKASCSLPAMLQQLHDSARVDTALVQELEQCLSEGGAENLLQSIRVLAQILRDLHPLHAGIHLSSPVEGLYSCWSRLHRVTSFQGVSVRAIRKVLNSVVAASTQQDATPRARQYREVCVYVARLLDTMQAERSIRDFANSSIAQITQHIRLVLSGPAFNSQAFDAGIWNRLMCLTEFNPAQLGLGLLMQLHQETLSDLKCYLQPDEWHNFHFILKSVHMFGSPRLISVNSIKGPVAIDDGVEVDFYFKISEPASFLVRLHCRGYEKSKGHFEVDKPCCVRISQLCEEGTRAINCLGGEVLAKYDEYDEMWIRESGSAWWEELQRIVLGYSLQLQKQGCCFMITTSESECEVKFIYRRGRLWATPQRGCEVI
;
A
#
# COMPACT_ATOMS: atom_id res chain seq x y z
N MET A 1 2.86 -45.53 -46.80
CA MET A 1 3.68 -46.67 -46.32
C MET A 1 4.48 -46.15 -45.14
N ALA A 2 4.13 -46.58 -43.92
CA ALA A 2 4.88 -47.58 -43.15
C ALA A 2 6.20 -46.98 -42.62
N SER A 3 6.61 -47.07 -41.35
CA SER A 3 6.13 -47.76 -40.14
C SER A 3 7.07 -47.35 -38.98
N HIS A 4 6.54 -47.41 -37.74
CA HIS A 4 7.11 -47.36 -36.37
C HIS A 4 8.59 -47.78 -36.12
N PRO A 5 9.21 -47.66 -34.89
CA PRO A 5 8.65 -47.42 -33.53
C PRO A 5 9.48 -46.53 -32.54
N GLN A 6 8.92 -46.39 -31.33
CA GLN A 6 9.47 -46.07 -30.01
C GLN A 6 10.99 -46.21 -29.78
N SER A 7 11.56 -45.23 -29.07
CA SER A 7 12.49 -45.48 -27.95
C SER A 7 12.65 -44.22 -27.10
N CYS A 8 12.27 -44.33 -25.83
CA CYS A 8 12.69 -43.46 -24.74
C CYS A 8 14.23 -43.41 -24.68
N PRO A 9 14.89 -42.26 -24.50
CA PRO A 9 16.18 -42.22 -23.85
C PRO A 9 15.96 -41.98 -22.36
N ASP A 10 16.47 -42.92 -21.58
CA ASP A 10 16.55 -42.92 -20.13
C ASP A 10 17.06 -41.59 -19.58
N LEU A 11 16.35 -41.08 -18.57
CA LEU A 11 16.85 -40.05 -17.65
C LEU A 11 18.05 -40.63 -16.89
N ALA A 12 19.25 -40.20 -17.28
CA ALA A 12 20.46 -40.40 -16.48
C ALA A 12 20.34 -39.67 -15.12
N PRO A 13 20.91 -40.22 -14.03
CA PRO A 13 20.80 -39.63 -12.71
C PRO A 13 21.77 -38.45 -12.52
N GLY A 14 21.26 -37.33 -12.00
CA GLY A 14 22.00 -36.33 -11.21
C GLY A 14 23.12 -35.56 -11.90
N HIS A 15 22.80 -34.49 -12.63
CA HIS A 15 23.74 -33.38 -12.81
C HIS A 15 23.42 -32.26 -11.83
N ARG A 16 24.31 -32.02 -10.84
CA ARG A 16 24.28 -30.84 -9.98
C ARG A 16 24.42 -29.58 -10.84
N GLN A 17 23.51 -28.62 -10.72
CA GLN A 17 23.67 -27.31 -11.32
C GLN A 17 24.68 -26.49 -10.48
N SER A 18 25.77 -26.00 -11.10
CA SER A 18 26.80 -25.24 -10.38
C SER A 18 26.32 -23.83 -10.03
N VAL A 19 26.86 -23.22 -8.97
CA VAL A 19 26.39 -21.90 -8.49
C VAL A 19 26.66 -20.83 -9.56
N LYS A 20 27.79 -20.95 -10.26
CA LYS A 20 28.08 -20.07 -11.41
C LYS A 20 27.09 -20.24 -12.55
N ALA A 21 26.64 -21.46 -12.83
CA ALA A 21 25.63 -21.68 -13.87
C ALA A 21 24.28 -21.04 -13.49
N VAL A 22 23.92 -21.05 -12.20
CA VAL A 22 22.72 -20.38 -11.68
C VAL A 22 22.85 -18.85 -11.75
N LEU A 23 24.02 -18.31 -11.40
CA LEU A 23 24.31 -16.87 -11.50
C LEU A 23 24.30 -16.39 -12.95
N LEU A 24 24.87 -17.18 -13.88
CA LEU A 24 24.84 -16.89 -15.31
C LEU A 24 23.43 -16.94 -15.89
N ALA A 25 22.65 -17.99 -15.58
CA ALA A 25 21.27 -18.10 -16.03
C ALA A 25 20.41 -16.93 -15.52
N SER A 26 20.77 -16.36 -14.37
CA SER A 26 20.06 -15.25 -13.72
C SER A 26 20.71 -13.88 -13.98
N GLN A 27 21.67 -13.77 -14.90
CA GLN A 27 22.48 -12.56 -15.08
C GLN A 27 21.63 -11.34 -15.44
N GLN A 28 20.63 -11.48 -16.30
CA GLN A 28 19.76 -10.35 -16.67
C GLN A 28 18.94 -9.85 -15.47
N LEU A 29 18.42 -10.77 -14.66
CA LEU A 29 17.68 -10.47 -13.44
C LEU A 29 18.58 -9.75 -12.42
N LEU A 30 19.79 -10.25 -12.20
CA LEU A 30 20.77 -9.68 -11.27
C LEU A 30 21.20 -8.26 -11.71
N VAL A 31 21.50 -8.05 -12.99
CA VAL A 31 21.88 -6.74 -13.53
C VAL A 31 20.77 -5.69 -13.35
N MET A 32 19.50 -6.10 -13.51
CA MET A 32 18.36 -5.20 -13.35
C MET A 32 18.00 -4.93 -11.88
N SER A 33 18.49 -5.76 -10.96
CA SER A 33 18.09 -5.74 -9.55
C SER A 33 19.19 -5.23 -8.62
N LEU A 34 20.45 -5.26 -9.03
CA LEU A 34 21.60 -4.71 -8.29
C LEU A 34 21.78 -3.21 -8.57
N TYR A 35 20.79 -2.40 -8.18
CA TYR A 35 20.80 -0.95 -8.42
C TYR A 35 21.61 -0.17 -7.36
N ASN A 36 21.78 -0.72 -6.16
CA ASN A 36 22.61 -0.15 -5.11
C ASN A 36 23.75 -1.11 -4.74
N LEU A 37 24.91 -0.97 -5.39
CA LEU A 37 26.03 -1.90 -5.25
C LEU A 37 26.92 -1.64 -4.02
N ALA A 38 26.83 -0.46 -3.39
CA ALA A 38 27.76 -0.11 -2.30
C ALA A 38 27.72 -1.09 -1.10
N PRO A 39 26.54 -1.45 -0.55
CA PRO A 39 26.47 -2.39 0.59
C PRO A 39 27.01 -3.77 0.24
N LEU A 40 26.74 -4.24 -0.98
CA LEU A 40 27.21 -5.53 -1.46
C LEU A 40 28.71 -5.54 -1.76
N LEU A 41 29.25 -4.47 -2.35
CA LEU A 41 30.69 -4.35 -2.59
C LEU A 41 31.49 -4.32 -1.29
N ASP A 42 30.98 -3.62 -0.27
CA ASP A 42 31.61 -3.58 1.05
C ASP A 42 31.55 -4.96 1.74
N CYS A 43 30.43 -5.67 1.62
CA CYS A 43 30.26 -7.05 2.10
C CYS A 43 31.20 -8.05 1.39
N ILE A 44 31.30 -7.98 0.06
CA ILE A 44 32.15 -8.87 -0.74
C ILE A 44 33.65 -8.56 -0.50
N LEU A 45 34.00 -7.29 -0.31
CA LEU A 45 35.36 -6.87 0.06
C LEU A 45 35.73 -7.39 1.46
N ALA A 46 34.83 -7.26 2.44
CA ALA A 46 35.02 -7.79 3.79
C ALA A 46 35.12 -9.33 3.81
N ALA A 47 34.40 -10.02 2.92
CA ALA A 47 34.47 -11.47 2.74
C ALA A 47 35.76 -11.94 2.05
N GLY A 48 36.60 -11.02 1.56
CA GLY A 48 37.86 -11.30 0.86
C GLY A 48 37.65 -11.85 -0.56
N LEU A 49 36.48 -11.63 -1.15
CA LEU A 49 36.12 -12.16 -2.48
C LEU A 49 36.51 -11.20 -3.62
N LEU A 50 36.69 -9.91 -3.33
CA LEU A 50 37.16 -8.90 -4.28
C LEU A 50 38.50 -8.31 -3.85
N SER A 51 39.37 -8.00 -4.82
CA SER A 51 40.55 -7.16 -4.60
C SER A 51 40.18 -5.67 -4.58
N GLN A 52 41.05 -4.85 -3.99
CA GLN A 52 40.87 -3.40 -3.95
C GLN A 52 40.79 -2.78 -5.36
N ASP A 53 41.55 -3.33 -6.32
CA ASP A 53 41.54 -2.88 -7.71
C ASP A 53 40.20 -3.20 -8.39
N ASN A 54 39.67 -4.41 -8.20
CA ASN A 54 38.35 -4.80 -8.72
C ASN A 54 37.21 -3.96 -8.12
N TYR A 55 37.31 -3.59 -6.85
CA TYR A 55 36.36 -2.69 -6.19
C TYR A 55 36.32 -1.31 -6.86
N HIS A 56 37.49 -0.73 -7.15
CA HIS A 56 37.58 0.56 -7.82
C HIS A 56 37.13 0.49 -9.29
N GLU A 57 37.38 -0.60 -9.99
CA GLU A 57 36.89 -0.82 -11.35
C GLU A 57 35.36 -0.87 -11.43
N VAL A 58 34.69 -1.58 -10.51
CA VAL A 58 33.22 -1.66 -10.49
C VAL A 58 32.59 -0.30 -10.14
N LYS A 59 33.24 0.46 -9.25
CA LYS A 59 32.79 1.79 -8.82
C LYS A 59 32.99 2.87 -9.90
N ALA A 60 33.96 2.70 -10.80
CA ALA A 60 34.25 3.64 -11.87
C ALA A 60 33.19 3.64 -13.01
N GLU A 61 32.33 2.63 -13.06
CA GLU A 61 31.28 2.52 -14.08
C GLU A 61 30.16 3.56 -13.91
N LYS A 62 29.72 4.15 -15.02
CA LYS A 62 28.83 5.34 -15.01
C LYS A 62 27.38 5.07 -14.63
N THR A 63 26.95 3.80 -14.66
CA THR A 63 25.54 3.43 -14.43
C THR A 63 25.49 2.16 -13.60
N PRO A 64 24.54 2.03 -12.65
CA PRO A 64 24.42 0.85 -11.79
C PRO A 64 24.33 -0.48 -12.55
N GLN A 65 23.67 -0.49 -13.71
CA GLN A 65 23.55 -1.69 -14.53
C GLN A 65 24.88 -2.10 -15.18
N LYS A 66 25.74 -1.14 -15.53
CA LYS A 66 27.09 -1.42 -16.03
C LYS A 66 28.01 -1.89 -14.91
N SER A 67 27.92 -1.26 -13.73
CA SER A 67 28.62 -1.70 -12.53
C SER A 67 28.21 -3.13 -12.14
N ALA A 68 26.92 -3.46 -12.19
CA ALA A 68 26.41 -4.80 -11.89
C ALA A 68 26.89 -5.85 -12.91
N ARG A 69 26.89 -5.51 -14.21
CA ARG A 69 27.47 -6.40 -15.25
C ARG A 69 28.94 -6.65 -14.99
N LYS A 70 29.72 -5.60 -14.77
CA LYS A 70 31.15 -5.68 -14.49
C LYS A 70 31.44 -6.51 -13.25
N LEU A 71 30.64 -6.38 -12.18
CA LEU A 71 30.74 -7.22 -10.99
C LEU A 71 30.47 -8.70 -11.30
N LEU A 72 29.41 -9.00 -12.05
CA LEU A 72 29.07 -10.38 -12.42
C LEU A 72 30.10 -10.99 -13.39
N ASP A 73 30.71 -10.18 -14.26
CA ASP A 73 31.81 -10.61 -15.13
C ASP A 73 33.05 -11.00 -14.29
N ILE A 74 33.34 -10.26 -13.21
CA ILE A 74 34.41 -10.60 -12.25
C ILE A 74 34.07 -11.89 -11.50
N VAL A 75 32.84 -12.03 -11.00
CA VAL A 75 32.37 -13.26 -10.34
C VAL A 75 32.50 -14.47 -11.26
N GLN A 76 32.17 -14.31 -12.55
CA GLN A 76 32.26 -15.40 -13.50
C GLN A 76 33.70 -15.73 -13.91
N GLY A 77 34.51 -14.70 -14.17
CA GLY A 77 35.86 -14.83 -14.73
C GLY A 77 36.98 -15.06 -13.71
N GLN A 78 36.83 -14.61 -12.46
CA GLN A 78 37.91 -14.60 -11.47
C GLN A 78 37.63 -15.42 -10.20
N MET A 79 36.38 -15.64 -9.82
CA MET A 79 36.05 -16.48 -8.64
C MET A 79 36.04 -17.97 -9.01
N ASP A 80 36.19 -18.88 -8.07
CA ASP A 80 35.91 -20.31 -8.24
C ASP A 80 34.48 -20.65 -7.77
N GLU A 81 34.05 -21.91 -7.80
CA GLU A 81 32.68 -22.28 -7.35
C GLU A 81 32.47 -22.01 -5.86
N SER A 82 33.53 -22.12 -5.04
CA SER A 82 33.46 -21.80 -3.62
C SER A 82 33.31 -20.29 -3.38
N GLY A 83 34.04 -19.47 -4.14
CA GLY A 83 33.89 -18.01 -4.16
C GLY A 83 32.53 -17.55 -4.68
N ALA A 84 31.99 -18.22 -5.70
CA ALA A 84 30.64 -17.93 -6.21
C ALA A 84 29.53 -18.28 -5.20
N ALA A 85 29.69 -19.36 -4.43
CA ALA A 85 28.78 -19.71 -3.34
C ALA A 85 28.81 -18.67 -2.21
N ARG A 86 30.01 -18.21 -1.81
CA ARG A 86 30.17 -17.15 -0.81
C ARG A 86 29.67 -15.80 -1.32
N PHE A 87 29.82 -15.50 -2.61
CA PHE A 87 29.21 -14.32 -3.22
C PHE A 87 27.68 -14.36 -3.14
N LEU A 88 27.07 -15.52 -3.39
CA LEU A 88 25.63 -15.71 -3.24
C LEU A 88 25.19 -15.56 -1.77
N GLU A 89 26.02 -15.95 -0.82
CA GLU A 89 25.80 -15.72 0.61
C GLU A 89 25.86 -14.22 0.96
N CYS A 90 26.86 -13.48 0.48
CA CYS A 90 26.91 -12.02 0.61
C CYS A 90 25.67 -11.35 0.00
N LEU A 91 25.19 -11.84 -1.15
CA LEU A 91 23.93 -11.38 -1.75
C LEU A 91 22.71 -11.65 -0.85
N ARG A 92 22.68 -12.78 -0.13
CA ARG A 92 21.63 -13.09 0.85
C ARG A 92 21.73 -12.23 2.10
N GLU A 93 22.94 -11.94 2.58
CA GLU A 93 23.13 -11.01 3.70
C GLU A 93 22.66 -9.60 3.34
N CYS A 94 22.94 -9.17 2.12
CA CYS A 94 22.46 -7.89 1.58
C CYS A 94 21.03 -7.93 1.02
N LYS A 95 20.23 -9.00 1.25
CA LYS A 95 18.88 -9.17 0.65
C LYS A 95 17.92 -8.02 0.95
N GLN A 96 18.13 -7.30 2.05
CA GLN A 96 17.31 -6.16 2.44
C GLN A 96 17.43 -5.02 1.41
N HIS A 97 18.61 -4.85 0.80
CA HIS A 97 18.89 -3.83 -0.21
C HIS A 97 18.40 -4.18 -1.62
N TYR A 98 17.96 -5.43 -1.85
CA TYR A 98 17.55 -5.91 -3.19
C TYR A 98 16.15 -6.57 -3.17
N PRO A 99 15.06 -5.79 -3.02
CA PRO A 99 13.69 -6.33 -2.95
C PRO A 99 13.32 -7.23 -4.13
N ARG A 100 13.75 -6.88 -5.34
CA ARG A 100 13.49 -7.64 -6.58
C ARG A 100 14.18 -9.01 -6.64
N LEU A 101 15.22 -9.21 -5.82
CA LEU A 101 15.91 -10.50 -5.72
C LEU A 101 15.38 -11.34 -4.57
N ARG A 102 14.46 -10.85 -3.74
CA ARG A 102 14.02 -11.58 -2.54
C ARG A 102 13.35 -12.90 -2.88
N SER A 103 12.47 -12.96 -3.87
CA SER A 103 11.85 -14.23 -4.32
C SER A 103 12.89 -15.20 -4.88
N TRP A 104 13.84 -14.71 -5.67
CA TRP A 104 14.92 -15.52 -6.24
C TRP A 104 15.93 -16.01 -5.19
N LEU A 105 16.21 -15.20 -4.16
CA LEU A 105 17.06 -15.53 -3.02
C LEU A 105 16.33 -16.38 -1.96
N ALA A 106 14.99 -16.34 -1.92
CA ALA A 106 14.12 -17.08 -1.00
C ALA A 106 13.69 -18.45 -1.52
N THR A 107 13.70 -18.67 -2.84
CA THR A 107 13.86 -20.03 -3.34
C THR A 107 15.16 -20.56 -2.77
N ASP A 108 15.06 -21.42 -1.75
CA ASP A 108 16.07 -22.43 -1.50
C ASP A 108 16.30 -23.09 -2.86
N THR A 109 17.36 -22.68 -3.54
CA THR A 109 17.90 -23.44 -4.65
C THR A 109 18.35 -24.72 -3.97
N GLU A 110 17.43 -25.68 -3.92
CA GLU A 110 17.61 -27.03 -3.40
C GLU A 110 18.79 -27.65 -4.16
N ILE A 111 20.00 -27.39 -3.70
CA ILE A 111 21.11 -28.29 -3.88
C ILE A 111 20.68 -29.52 -3.07
N GLN A 112 20.00 -30.45 -3.72
CA GLN A 112 19.38 -31.63 -3.11
C GLN A 112 20.34 -32.28 -2.10
N ARG A 113 20.07 -32.03 -0.81
CA ARG A 113 20.75 -32.69 0.32
C ARG A 113 20.16 -34.08 0.50
N GLY A 114 21.03 -35.07 0.68
CA GLY A 114 20.60 -36.45 0.79
C GLY A 114 19.76 -36.73 2.04
N PRO A 115 18.98 -37.84 2.05
CA PRO A 115 18.10 -38.17 3.17
C PRO A 115 18.85 -38.39 4.50
N THR A 116 20.10 -38.85 4.47
CA THR A 116 20.91 -39.05 5.69
C THR A 116 21.50 -37.74 6.23
N GLU A 117 21.85 -36.78 5.36
CA GLU A 117 22.21 -35.41 5.77
C GLU A 117 21.05 -34.72 6.51
N ARG A 118 19.82 -34.84 5.97
CA ARG A 118 18.62 -34.27 6.62
C ARG A 118 18.37 -34.90 7.98
N LYS A 119 18.56 -36.23 8.10
CA LYS A 119 18.45 -36.95 9.37
C LYS A 119 19.48 -36.47 10.38
N LEU A 120 20.74 -36.34 9.96
CA LEU A 120 21.83 -35.87 10.83
C LEU A 120 21.60 -34.45 11.32
N GLN A 121 21.10 -33.59 10.43
CA GLN A 121 20.81 -32.19 10.76
C GLN A 121 19.63 -32.05 11.74
N ALA A 122 18.56 -32.85 11.56
CA ALA A 122 17.45 -32.89 12.50
C ALA A 122 17.85 -33.40 13.89
N GLN A 123 18.83 -34.31 13.94
CA GLN A 123 19.32 -34.92 15.18
C GLN A 123 20.56 -34.22 15.75
N PHE A 124 21.01 -33.12 15.14
CA PHE A 124 22.32 -32.52 15.40
C PHE A 124 22.54 -32.11 16.87
N SER A 125 21.56 -31.43 17.48
CA SER A 125 21.64 -31.00 18.89
C SER A 125 21.59 -32.16 19.88
N CYS A 126 20.80 -33.20 19.56
CA CYS A 126 20.70 -34.42 20.35
C CYS A 126 22.01 -35.22 20.28
N LEU A 127 22.56 -35.42 19.08
CA LEU A 127 23.82 -36.14 18.89
C LEU A 127 25.01 -35.38 19.51
N CYS A 128 25.09 -34.06 19.35
CA CYS A 128 26.12 -33.23 19.98
C CYS A 128 26.17 -33.39 21.50
N SER A 129 25.03 -33.57 22.16
CA SER A 129 24.97 -33.71 23.63
C SER A 129 25.16 -35.15 24.12
N ARG A 130 24.88 -36.15 23.27
CA ARG A 130 24.88 -37.57 23.67
C ARG A 130 26.07 -38.38 23.17
N LEU A 131 26.75 -37.95 22.10
CA LEU A 131 27.91 -38.65 21.56
C LEU A 131 29.05 -38.78 22.57
N GLY A 132 29.26 -37.77 23.42
CA GLY A 132 30.14 -37.84 24.60
C GLY A 132 31.47 -38.58 24.36
N PHE A 133 31.62 -39.75 24.99
CA PHE A 133 32.84 -40.57 24.91
C PHE A 133 33.00 -41.34 23.58
N SER A 134 31.92 -41.49 22.81
CA SER A 134 31.86 -42.22 21.54
C SER A 134 32.36 -41.38 20.35
N VAL A 135 32.58 -40.08 20.54
CA VAL A 135 33.10 -39.16 19.50
C VAL A 135 34.44 -39.61 18.95
N LEU A 136 35.39 -39.97 19.82
CA LEU A 136 36.74 -40.32 19.42
C LEU A 136 36.80 -41.69 18.72
N PRO A 137 36.17 -42.76 19.23
CA PRO A 137 36.02 -44.03 18.51
C PRO A 137 35.36 -43.87 17.12
N VAL A 138 34.25 -43.13 17.04
CA VAL A 138 33.56 -42.87 15.76
C VAL A 138 34.43 -42.04 14.80
N SER A 139 35.17 -41.06 15.30
CA SER A 139 36.12 -40.28 14.48
C SER A 139 37.26 -41.15 13.94
N LEU A 140 37.79 -42.08 14.74
CA LEU A 140 38.83 -43.01 14.31
C LEU A 140 38.30 -44.01 13.27
N ALA A 141 37.08 -44.51 13.44
CA ALA A 141 36.41 -45.36 12.46
C ALA A 141 36.19 -44.63 11.13
N LEU A 142 35.78 -43.35 11.17
CA LEU A 142 35.62 -42.51 9.98
C LEU A 142 36.94 -42.13 9.32
N PHE A 143 38.02 -42.01 10.09
CA PHE A 143 39.37 -41.85 9.55
C PHE A 143 39.86 -43.13 8.86
N SER A 144 39.65 -44.30 9.48
CA SER A 144 40.04 -45.60 8.92
C SER A 144 39.30 -45.95 7.62
N SER A 145 38.07 -45.46 7.46
CA SER A 145 37.28 -45.55 6.22
C SER A 145 37.58 -44.43 5.21
N SER A 146 38.64 -43.65 5.44
CA SER A 146 39.08 -42.52 4.59
C SER A 146 38.04 -41.41 4.41
N VAL A 147 37.04 -41.31 5.29
CA VAL A 147 36.02 -40.26 5.26
C VAL A 147 36.54 -38.99 5.93
N LEU A 148 37.27 -39.12 7.04
CA LEU A 148 38.01 -38.01 7.67
C LEU A 148 39.46 -37.99 7.17
N THR A 149 40.01 -36.78 7.01
CA THR A 149 41.44 -36.59 6.74
C THR A 149 42.23 -36.51 8.04
N GLN A 150 43.55 -36.60 7.97
CA GLN A 150 44.41 -36.46 9.15
C GLN A 150 44.22 -35.09 9.81
N PHE A 151 44.07 -34.03 9.00
CA PHE A 151 43.78 -32.69 9.49
C PHE A 151 42.43 -32.59 10.21
N ASP A 152 41.39 -33.26 9.69
CA ASP A 152 40.07 -33.30 10.34
C ASP A 152 40.13 -33.98 11.71
N LEU A 153 40.86 -35.11 11.79
CA LEU A 153 41.00 -35.87 13.02
C LEU A 153 41.80 -35.09 14.08
N GLU A 154 42.89 -34.45 13.71
CA GLU A 154 43.68 -33.59 14.59
C GLU A 154 42.83 -32.41 15.10
N ARG A 155 41.98 -31.83 14.24
CA ARG A 155 41.09 -30.72 14.61
C ARG A 155 39.99 -31.15 15.59
N ILE A 156 39.46 -32.37 15.44
CA ILE A 156 38.50 -32.93 16.41
C ILE A 156 39.21 -33.20 17.74
N GLN A 157 40.39 -33.83 17.72
CA GLN A 157 41.14 -34.16 18.95
C GLN A 157 41.65 -32.93 19.71
N ALA A 158 41.94 -31.83 19.00
CA ALA A 158 42.39 -30.58 19.59
C ALA A 158 41.29 -29.82 20.35
N ALA A 159 40.00 -30.17 20.18
CA ALA A 159 38.91 -29.53 20.91
C ALA A 159 38.92 -29.95 22.39
N PRO A 160 38.78 -29.01 23.34
CA PRO A 160 39.00 -29.26 24.77
C PRO A 160 37.87 -30.04 25.46
N THR A 161 36.66 -30.06 24.88
CA THR A 161 35.50 -30.73 25.50
C THR A 161 34.82 -31.74 24.55
N PRO A 162 34.32 -32.90 25.05
CA PRO A 162 33.67 -33.91 24.19
C PRO A 162 32.48 -33.38 23.38
N THR A 163 31.75 -32.39 23.91
CA THR A 163 30.63 -31.74 23.21
C THR A 163 31.11 -30.91 22.02
N GLU A 164 32.22 -30.18 22.16
CA GLU A 164 32.82 -29.44 21.05
C GLU A 164 33.44 -30.40 20.03
N GLN A 165 34.06 -31.49 20.49
CA GLN A 165 34.55 -32.55 19.60
C GLN A 165 33.40 -33.15 18.79
N SER A 166 32.25 -33.43 19.43
CA SER A 166 31.02 -33.91 18.78
C SER A 166 30.51 -32.91 17.74
N HIS A 167 30.46 -31.63 18.11
CA HIS A 167 30.01 -30.55 17.24
C HIS A 167 30.89 -30.43 16.00
N ILE A 168 32.21 -30.46 16.16
CA ILE A 168 33.17 -30.38 15.05
C ILE A 168 33.03 -31.61 14.15
N LEU A 169 32.94 -32.82 14.72
CA LEU A 169 32.76 -34.06 13.97
C LEU A 169 31.47 -34.04 13.12
N LEU A 170 30.34 -33.72 13.72
CA LEU A 170 29.04 -33.69 13.03
C LEU A 170 28.99 -32.61 11.95
N THR A 171 29.59 -31.45 12.23
CA THR A 171 29.71 -30.37 11.25
C THR A 171 30.52 -30.84 10.05
N ILE A 172 31.67 -31.49 10.26
CA ILE A 172 32.50 -32.04 9.17
C ILE A 172 31.70 -33.06 8.35
N CYS A 173 30.94 -33.95 8.99
CA CYS A 173 30.12 -34.93 8.28
C CYS A 173 29.05 -34.26 7.40
N LEU A 174 28.37 -33.23 7.91
CA LEU A 174 27.42 -32.43 7.13
C LEU A 174 28.10 -31.65 5.99
N THR A 175 29.33 -31.17 6.20
CA THR A 175 30.06 -30.43 5.16
C THR A 175 30.56 -31.36 4.04
N LYS A 176 30.93 -32.60 4.38
CA LYS A 176 31.40 -33.63 3.43
C LYS A 176 30.26 -34.37 2.73
N GLY A 177 29.04 -34.28 3.26
CA GLY A 177 27.80 -34.68 2.60
C GLY A 177 27.35 -36.12 2.87
N GLU A 178 26.43 -36.61 2.03
CA GLU A 178 25.58 -37.78 2.27
C GLU A 178 26.35 -39.07 2.49
N THR A 179 27.44 -39.28 1.75
CA THR A 179 28.30 -40.45 1.93
C THR A 179 29.01 -40.41 3.29
N ALA A 180 29.46 -39.24 3.72
CA ALA A 180 30.07 -39.06 5.04
C ALA A 180 29.04 -39.20 6.16
N CYS A 181 27.81 -38.70 5.97
CA CYS A 181 26.72 -38.85 6.93
C CYS A 181 26.28 -40.32 7.08
N LYS A 182 26.24 -41.10 5.98
CA LYS A 182 25.97 -42.54 6.02
C LYS A 182 27.07 -43.32 6.73
N SER A 183 28.32 -43.01 6.40
CA SER A 183 29.46 -43.61 7.10
C SER A 183 29.47 -43.24 8.59
N PHE A 184 29.02 -42.04 8.95
CA PHE A 184 28.87 -41.62 10.35
C PHE A 184 27.85 -42.49 11.09
N TYR A 185 26.64 -42.68 10.56
CA TYR A 185 25.66 -43.55 11.21
C TYR A 185 26.13 -45.01 11.25
N THR A 186 26.82 -45.49 10.20
CA THR A 186 27.39 -46.84 10.20
C THR A 186 28.49 -47.00 11.26
N ALA A 187 29.33 -45.99 11.44
CA ALA A 187 30.35 -45.98 12.48
C ALA A 187 29.73 -45.85 13.88
N LEU A 188 28.66 -45.07 14.04
CA LEU A 188 27.91 -44.95 15.28
C LEU A 188 27.24 -46.26 15.67
N ASP A 189 26.59 -46.94 14.73
CA ASP A 189 25.95 -48.25 14.96
C ASP A 189 26.96 -49.32 15.41
N ASN A 190 28.21 -49.24 14.94
CA ASN A 190 29.27 -50.20 15.28
C ASN A 190 29.96 -49.88 16.62
N GLU A 191 30.24 -48.60 16.90
CA GLU A 191 31.02 -48.18 18.07
C GLU A 191 30.15 -47.90 19.30
N ASP A 192 28.88 -47.52 19.11
CA ASP A 192 27.91 -47.25 20.18
C ASP A 192 26.48 -47.70 19.77
N PRO A 193 26.23 -49.02 19.73
CA PRO A 193 24.96 -49.57 19.27
C PRO A 193 23.77 -49.16 20.15
N GLN A 194 24.00 -48.88 21.45
CA GLN A 194 22.93 -48.44 22.36
C GLN A 194 22.50 -47.00 22.03
N LEU A 195 23.44 -46.09 21.80
CA LEU A 195 23.11 -44.72 21.42
C LEU A 195 22.45 -44.66 20.03
N ALA A 196 22.90 -45.51 19.11
CA ALA A 196 22.30 -45.68 17.80
C ALA A 196 20.82 -46.12 17.88
N GLU A 197 20.50 -47.15 18.67
CA GLU A 197 19.12 -47.62 18.86
C GLU A 197 18.22 -46.57 19.54
N ASP A 198 18.74 -45.85 20.53
CA ASP A 198 18.02 -44.78 21.24
C ASP A 198 17.68 -43.58 20.34
N ILE A 199 18.49 -43.32 19.32
CA ILE A 199 18.29 -42.20 18.39
C ILE A 199 17.44 -42.62 17.20
N ASN A 200 17.36 -43.92 16.92
CA ASN A 200 16.56 -44.49 15.84
C ASN A 200 15.15 -44.93 16.30
N SER A 201 14.93 -45.16 17.60
CA SER A 201 13.61 -45.49 18.15
C SER A 201 12.69 -44.27 18.21
N THR A 202 11.49 -44.41 17.62
CA THR A 202 10.55 -43.33 17.28
C THR A 202 9.81 -42.72 18.49
N GLU A 203 10.26 -42.98 19.73
CA GLU A 203 9.64 -42.46 20.97
C GLU A 203 10.36 -41.23 21.57
N SER A 204 11.49 -40.80 20.98
CA SER A 204 12.24 -39.62 21.43
C SER A 204 11.71 -38.27 20.87
N TYR A 205 10.38 -38.09 20.86
CA TYR A 205 9.75 -36.77 20.66
C TYR A 205 9.13 -36.20 21.94
N ALA A 206 9.08 -36.98 23.04
CA ALA A 206 8.40 -36.57 24.27
C ALA A 206 9.31 -36.00 25.37
N VAL A 207 10.63 -36.25 25.34
CA VAL A 207 11.51 -35.95 26.49
C VAL A 207 12.05 -34.51 26.49
N SER A 208 12.15 -33.84 25.33
CA SER A 208 12.57 -32.43 25.25
C SER A 208 11.51 -31.45 25.79
N SER A 209 10.25 -31.91 25.89
CA SER A 209 9.12 -31.13 26.42
C SER A 209 9.13 -31.03 27.96
N MET A 210 9.65 -32.05 28.66
CA MET A 210 9.56 -32.12 30.13
C MET A 210 10.64 -31.34 30.88
N LEU A 211 11.73 -30.93 30.24
CA LEU A 211 12.79 -30.12 30.87
C LEU A 211 12.47 -28.63 30.95
N LYS A 212 11.44 -28.14 30.25
CA LYS A 212 11.01 -26.73 30.32
C LYS A 212 10.10 -26.43 31.53
N ASP A 213 9.42 -27.44 32.07
CA ASP A 213 8.45 -27.26 33.16
C ASP A 213 9.06 -27.26 34.57
N LEU A 214 10.34 -27.63 34.71
CA LEU A 214 11.06 -27.63 35.99
C LEU A 214 11.78 -26.30 36.30
N ALA A 215 11.92 -25.39 35.32
CA ALA A 215 12.62 -24.10 35.50
C ALA A 215 11.72 -22.96 36.00
N LEU A 216 10.40 -23.19 36.16
CA LEU A 216 9.40 -22.15 36.48
C LEU A 216 8.87 -22.17 37.94
N LYS A 217 9.53 -22.90 38.85
CA LYS A 217 9.18 -22.88 40.28
C LYS A 217 10.39 -22.59 41.18
N SER A 218 10.79 -21.32 41.21
CA SER A 218 11.58 -20.74 42.32
C SER A 218 11.48 -19.21 42.24
N ARG A 219 10.74 -18.60 43.16
CA ARG A 219 10.68 -17.14 43.35
C ARG A 219 11.10 -16.82 44.78
N GLU A 220 11.77 -15.66 44.92
CA GLU A 220 12.15 -14.93 46.15
C GLU A 220 13.52 -15.38 46.72
N VAL A 221 14.55 -14.54 46.90
CA VAL A 221 14.65 -13.27 47.66
C VAL A 221 16.02 -12.57 47.40
N SER A 222 16.04 -11.23 47.53
CA SER A 222 17.15 -10.31 47.82
C SER A 222 18.06 -9.75 46.72
N SER A 223 18.06 -8.42 46.70
CA SER A 223 18.97 -7.45 46.10
C SER A 223 20.42 -7.55 46.60
N ILE A 224 21.39 -7.17 45.75
CA ILE A 224 22.44 -6.14 45.99
C ILE A 224 23.07 -5.83 44.61
N GLY A 225 23.26 -4.53 44.33
CA GLY A 225 23.93 -4.06 43.12
C GLY A 225 25.45 -4.09 43.22
N VAL A 226 26.12 -4.33 42.09
CA VAL A 226 27.50 -3.92 41.81
C VAL A 226 27.57 -3.54 40.33
N ALA A 227 28.00 -2.31 40.07
CA ALA A 227 28.32 -1.80 38.74
C ALA A 227 29.65 -2.39 38.25
N VAL A 228 29.71 -2.84 37.00
CA VAL A 228 30.93 -2.92 36.20
C VAL A 228 30.55 -2.59 34.75
N GLU A 229 31.30 -1.65 34.19
CA GLU A 229 31.20 -1.10 32.84
C GLU A 229 31.19 -2.19 31.75
N GLU A 230 30.16 -2.19 30.91
CA GLU A 230 30.27 -2.68 29.55
C GLU A 230 30.36 -1.47 28.61
N THR A 231 31.55 -1.30 28.04
CA THR A 231 31.81 -0.51 26.84
C THR A 231 31.02 -1.08 25.67
N ARG A 232 29.76 -0.66 25.57
CA ARG A 232 29.01 -0.62 24.32
C ARG A 232 28.83 0.85 23.99
N ASP A 233 29.45 1.28 22.89
CA ASP A 233 29.06 2.49 22.18
C ASP A 233 27.65 2.28 21.58
N THR A 234 26.65 2.26 22.47
CA THR A 234 25.33 2.76 22.14
C THR A 234 25.49 4.24 21.88
N ALA A 235 25.46 4.64 20.60
CA ALA A 235 25.18 6.01 20.21
C ALA A 235 23.71 6.33 20.52
N ALA A 236 23.40 6.42 21.82
CA ALA A 236 22.30 7.23 22.29
C ALA A 236 22.79 8.68 22.32
N GLY A 237 22.04 9.56 21.65
CA GLY A 237 22.26 10.99 21.69
C GLY A 237 22.92 11.50 20.42
N HIS A 238 22.08 11.92 19.48
CA HIS A 238 22.05 13.20 18.77
C HIS A 238 21.24 12.95 17.48
N GLN A 239 19.91 12.99 17.54
CA GLN A 239 19.14 13.24 16.30
C GLN A 239 19.46 14.67 15.88
N PRO A 240 20.15 14.91 14.75
CA PRO A 240 20.62 16.25 14.38
C PRO A 240 19.49 17.24 14.06
N TYR A 241 18.22 16.78 14.10
CA TYR A 241 17.04 17.55 13.70
C TYR A 241 15.92 17.56 14.75
N SER A 242 16.19 17.19 16.01
CA SER A 242 15.17 17.12 17.07
C SER A 242 14.42 18.44 17.29
N GLY A 243 15.11 19.58 17.17
CA GLY A 243 14.50 20.91 17.25
C GLY A 243 13.55 21.20 16.08
N VAL A 244 13.91 20.80 14.86
CA VAL A 244 13.08 20.95 13.65
C VAL A 244 11.84 20.07 13.75
N LEU A 245 12.00 18.82 14.18
CA LEU A 245 10.90 17.88 14.39
C LEU A 245 9.91 18.40 15.45
N GLN A 246 10.40 18.99 16.54
CA GLN A 246 9.54 19.55 17.58
C GLN A 246 8.73 20.75 17.06
N GLN A 247 9.34 21.60 16.24
CA GLN A 247 8.63 22.72 15.61
C GLN A 247 7.62 22.25 14.56
N ALA A 248 7.97 21.26 13.74
CA ALA A 248 7.04 20.64 12.79
C ALA A 248 5.83 20.00 13.49
N ARG A 249 6.06 19.26 14.59
CA ARG A 249 4.99 18.71 15.44
C ARG A 249 4.08 19.79 16.00
N ALA A 250 4.65 20.88 16.51
CA ALA A 250 3.89 22.00 17.05
C ALA A 250 3.04 22.70 15.98
N GLN A 251 3.58 22.91 14.77
CA GLN A 251 2.85 23.53 13.66
C GLN A 251 1.69 22.66 13.18
N LEU A 252 1.89 21.35 13.08
CA LEU A 252 0.88 20.40 12.59
C LEU A 252 -0.08 19.89 13.67
N GLY A 253 0.14 20.25 14.93
CA GLY A 253 -0.64 19.77 16.07
C GLY A 253 -0.49 18.26 16.32
N VAL A 254 0.65 17.66 15.94
CA VAL A 254 0.91 16.23 16.14
C VAL A 254 1.34 16.00 17.59
N ALA A 255 0.46 15.36 18.35
CA ALA A 255 0.75 14.92 19.72
C ALA A 255 1.64 13.68 19.74
N VAL A 256 2.36 13.47 20.84
CA VAL A 256 3.07 12.21 21.09
C VAL A 256 2.01 11.17 21.49
N GLY A 257 1.64 10.30 20.57
CA GLY A 257 0.65 9.24 20.79
C GLY A 257 0.32 8.46 19.52
N ASP A 258 -0.56 7.47 19.64
CA ASP A 258 -0.87 6.52 18.57
C ASP A 258 -1.90 7.05 17.56
N GLU A 259 -1.93 8.36 17.35
CA GLU A 259 -2.92 8.97 16.47
C GLU A 259 -2.50 8.89 15.00
N ALA A 260 -3.45 8.48 14.16
CA ALA A 260 -3.30 8.42 12.71
C ALA A 260 -4.37 9.32 12.06
N ARG A 261 -4.07 10.61 11.93
CA ARG A 261 -4.97 11.68 11.48
C ARG A 261 -4.48 12.43 10.25
N LEU A 262 -3.21 12.25 9.83
CA LEU A 262 -2.61 13.02 8.73
C LEU A 262 -2.20 12.15 7.54
N ASN A 263 -2.53 12.53 6.31
CA ASN A 263 -1.87 11.97 5.15
C ASN A 263 -0.43 12.53 5.03
N VAL A 264 0.53 11.88 5.70
CA VAL A 264 1.92 12.32 5.73
C VAL A 264 2.60 12.20 4.35
N CYS A 265 2.10 11.31 3.49
CA CYS A 265 2.56 11.25 2.10
C CYS A 265 2.20 12.54 1.34
N GLU A 266 0.95 13.00 1.43
CA GLU A 266 0.51 14.27 0.82
C GLU A 266 1.23 15.47 1.44
N LEU A 267 1.46 15.46 2.76
CA LEU A 267 2.27 16.47 3.42
C LEU A 267 3.69 16.53 2.83
N GLY A 268 4.32 15.37 2.58
CA GLY A 268 5.63 15.30 1.97
C GLY A 268 5.67 15.90 0.56
N VAL A 269 4.63 15.65 -0.23
CA VAL A 269 4.47 16.28 -1.55
C VAL A 269 4.28 17.79 -1.44
N ALA A 270 3.45 18.23 -0.49
CA ALA A 270 3.16 19.65 -0.27
C ALA A 270 4.40 20.45 0.16
N VAL A 271 5.31 19.84 0.94
CA VAL A 271 6.60 20.48 1.27
C VAL A 271 7.64 20.41 0.15
N GLY A 272 7.32 19.72 -0.96
CA GLY A 272 8.12 19.71 -2.18
C GLY A 272 9.00 18.48 -2.38
N LEU A 273 8.76 17.38 -1.69
CA LEU A 273 9.43 16.11 -1.95
C LEU A 273 8.71 15.32 -3.06
N PRO A 274 9.43 14.52 -3.87
CA PRO A 274 8.79 13.63 -4.83
C PRO A 274 7.90 12.60 -4.14
N CYS A 275 6.64 12.48 -4.58
CA CYS A 275 5.65 11.57 -4.00
C CYS A 275 6.19 10.14 -3.85
N ARG A 276 6.83 9.62 -4.89
CA ARG A 276 7.43 8.29 -4.88
C ARG A 276 8.44 8.08 -3.76
N THR A 277 9.34 9.05 -3.56
CA THR A 277 10.38 8.98 -2.52
C THR A 277 9.79 9.02 -1.12
N VAL A 278 8.76 9.85 -0.91
CA VAL A 278 8.05 9.90 0.38
C VAL A 278 7.34 8.57 0.64
N LYS A 279 6.61 8.03 -0.34
CA LYS A 279 5.93 6.73 -0.21
C LYS A 279 6.90 5.60 0.14
N GLU A 280 7.99 5.46 -0.61
CA GLU A 280 9.01 4.43 -0.36
C GLU A 280 9.54 4.54 1.08
N CYS A 281 9.87 5.75 1.55
CA CYS A 281 10.33 5.99 2.92
C CYS A 281 9.29 5.61 3.99
N LEU A 282 8.01 5.95 3.78
CA LEU A 282 6.94 5.65 4.74
C LEU A 282 6.57 4.15 4.77
N LEU A 283 6.83 3.40 3.70
CA LEU A 283 6.59 1.96 3.63
C LEU A 283 7.77 1.13 4.17
N GLU A 284 8.96 1.72 4.33
CA GLU A 284 10.17 1.08 4.84
C GLU A 284 10.17 0.94 6.37
N GLY A 285 9.31 0.08 6.90
CA GLY A 285 9.37 -0.30 8.32
C GLY A 285 8.78 0.73 9.29
N VAL A 286 8.39 1.91 8.81
CA VAL A 286 7.80 2.98 9.61
C VAL A 286 6.42 2.55 10.13
N SER A 287 6.13 2.89 11.38
CA SER A 287 4.83 2.63 11.99
C SER A 287 3.76 3.57 11.42
N ILE A 288 2.49 3.18 11.54
CA ILE A 288 1.39 3.89 10.87
C ILE A 288 0.93 5.15 11.62
N GLU A 289 1.46 5.45 12.80
CA GLU A 289 1.14 6.65 13.59
C GLU A 289 1.74 7.93 12.97
N ASP A 290 1.03 9.05 13.12
CA ASP A 290 1.46 10.33 12.56
C ASP A 290 2.83 10.78 13.13
N ALA A 291 3.10 10.49 14.41
CA ALA A 291 4.36 10.87 15.04
C ALA A 291 5.58 10.18 14.42
N ALA A 292 5.43 8.89 14.06
CA ALA A 292 6.47 8.09 13.42
C ALA A 292 6.63 8.45 11.94
N GLN A 293 5.51 8.60 11.22
CA GLN A 293 5.53 9.00 9.82
C GLN A 293 6.12 10.41 9.64
N LEU A 294 5.77 11.36 10.51
CA LEU A 294 6.32 12.72 10.46
C LEU A 294 7.83 12.74 10.76
N GLU A 295 8.29 11.91 11.69
CA GLU A 295 9.72 11.78 11.98
C GLU A 295 10.50 11.26 10.77
N ALA A 296 9.98 10.23 10.10
CA ALA A 296 10.54 9.71 8.85
C ALA A 296 10.55 10.78 7.75
N LEU A 297 9.46 11.55 7.62
CA LEU A 297 9.36 12.63 6.63
C LEU A 297 10.39 13.75 6.88
N VAL A 298 10.54 14.20 8.13
CA VAL A 298 11.51 15.24 8.50
C VAL A 298 12.93 14.73 8.25
N ALA A 299 13.24 13.49 8.63
CA ALA A 299 14.53 12.88 8.35
C ALA A 299 14.83 12.84 6.84
N LEU A 300 13.86 12.38 6.03
CA LEU A 300 13.98 12.35 4.58
C LEU A 300 14.20 13.75 3.98
N PHE A 301 13.45 14.76 4.43
CA PHE A 301 13.60 16.12 3.93
C PHE A 301 14.99 16.68 4.24
N MET A 302 15.45 16.49 5.48
CA MET A 302 16.76 16.97 5.93
C MET A 302 17.90 16.25 5.22
N GLU A 303 17.76 14.95 4.96
CA GLU A 303 18.73 14.17 4.17
C GLU A 303 18.85 14.73 2.74
N LYS A 304 17.74 15.07 2.09
CA LYS A 304 17.73 15.51 0.69
C LYS A 304 18.09 16.98 0.48
N THR A 305 17.75 17.85 1.43
CA THR A 305 17.82 19.31 1.22
C THR A 305 18.77 20.02 2.17
N GLN A 306 19.01 19.47 3.37
CA GLN A 306 19.77 20.11 4.45
C GLN A 306 19.25 21.51 4.86
N ASP A 307 17.99 21.83 4.53
CA ASP A 307 17.42 23.19 4.68
C ASP A 307 16.19 23.19 5.59
N ALA A 308 16.44 23.37 6.89
CA ALA A 308 15.39 23.35 7.92
C ALA A 308 14.41 24.53 7.80
N ASP A 309 14.92 25.72 7.46
CA ASP A 309 14.09 26.92 7.35
C ASP A 309 13.11 26.80 6.18
N ARG A 310 13.55 26.21 5.07
CA ARG A 310 12.66 25.90 3.94
C ARG A 310 11.58 24.91 4.32
N LEU A 311 11.90 23.86 5.09
CA LEU A 311 10.89 22.91 5.57
C LEU A 311 9.82 23.62 6.41
N LEU A 312 10.24 24.38 7.41
CA LEU A 312 9.33 25.05 8.34
C LEU A 312 8.50 26.14 7.66
N SER A 313 9.09 26.86 6.70
CA SER A 313 8.38 27.83 5.86
C SER A 313 7.30 27.12 5.02
N ARG A 314 7.64 26.00 4.38
CA ARG A 314 6.69 25.19 3.60
C ARG A 314 5.57 24.63 4.47
N LEU A 315 5.90 24.10 5.65
CA LEU A 315 4.90 23.60 6.59
C LEU A 315 3.94 24.70 7.05
N ALA A 316 4.42 25.94 7.23
CA ALA A 316 3.58 27.08 7.56
C ALA A 316 2.65 27.52 6.41
N GLU A 317 3.03 27.26 5.15
CA GLU A 317 2.20 27.52 3.97
C GLU A 317 1.09 26.47 3.78
N VAL A 318 1.31 25.23 4.26
CA VAL A 318 0.37 24.11 4.11
C VAL A 318 -0.89 24.34 4.93
N GLU A 319 -2.03 24.29 4.25
CA GLU A 319 -3.33 24.24 4.91
C GLU A 319 -3.51 22.86 5.56
N ILE A 320 -3.40 22.77 6.89
CA ILE A 320 -3.45 21.49 7.63
C ILE A 320 -4.71 20.68 7.28
N GLY A 321 -5.84 21.35 7.03
CA GLY A 321 -7.08 20.70 6.62
C GLY A 321 -6.94 19.85 5.34
N SER A 322 -6.07 20.26 4.42
CA SER A 322 -5.84 19.55 3.14
C SER A 322 -5.14 18.20 3.31
N VAL A 323 -4.37 18.02 4.39
CA VAL A 323 -3.64 16.78 4.70
C VAL A 323 -4.27 16.02 5.87
N GLN A 324 -5.33 16.53 6.49
CA GLN A 324 -6.05 15.81 7.54
C GLN A 324 -6.96 14.74 6.94
N LEU A 325 -7.19 13.68 7.70
CA LEU A 325 -8.12 12.62 7.35
C LEU A 325 -9.51 12.89 7.89
N SER A 326 -10.51 12.40 7.16
CA SER A 326 -11.90 12.36 7.63
C SER A 326 -12.02 11.50 8.89
N LYS A 327 -13.10 11.70 9.65
CA LYS A 327 -13.40 10.87 10.83
C LYS A 327 -13.45 9.38 10.49
N ARG A 328 -14.01 9.02 9.32
CA ARG A 328 -14.03 7.65 8.82
C ARG A 328 -12.64 7.11 8.51
N GLY A 329 -11.78 7.91 7.88
CA GLY A 329 -10.37 7.57 7.65
C GLY A 329 -9.62 7.27 8.95
N CYS A 330 -9.74 8.17 9.93
CA CYS A 330 -9.16 7.98 11.27
C CYS A 330 -9.66 6.71 11.96
N LEU A 331 -10.97 6.40 11.89
CA LEU A 331 -11.53 5.18 12.47
C LEU A 331 -11.05 3.91 11.74
N SER A 332 -10.89 3.99 10.43
CA SER A 332 -10.39 2.87 9.60
C SER A 332 -8.92 2.57 9.91
N LEU A 333 -8.10 3.60 10.08
CA LEU A 333 -6.71 3.44 10.52
C LEU A 333 -6.62 2.90 11.94
N LYS A 334 -7.50 3.33 12.86
CA LYS A 334 -7.57 2.74 14.21
C LYS A 334 -7.96 1.26 14.17
N LEU A 335 -8.89 0.88 13.30
CA LEU A 335 -9.26 -0.54 13.13
C LEU A 335 -8.08 -1.34 12.58
N LEU A 336 -7.27 -0.73 11.71
CA LEU A 336 -6.05 -1.32 11.19
C LEU A 336 -4.92 -1.39 12.25
N GLN A 337 -4.86 -0.44 13.20
CA GLN A 337 -3.99 -0.53 14.37
C GLN A 337 -4.39 -1.69 15.30
N GLU A 338 -5.69 -1.98 15.47
CA GLU A 338 -6.15 -3.20 16.15
C GLU A 338 -5.61 -4.46 15.44
N ALA A 339 -5.61 -4.49 14.10
CA ALA A 339 -5.00 -5.57 13.33
C ALA A 339 -3.47 -5.68 13.54
N ASP A 340 -2.75 -4.56 13.61
CA ASP A 340 -1.30 -4.55 13.90
C ASP A 340 -1.01 -5.11 15.31
N ALA A 341 -1.82 -4.71 16.29
CA ALA A 341 -1.71 -5.20 17.66
C ALA A 341 -1.97 -6.71 17.75
N LEU A 342 -2.96 -7.23 17.00
CA LEU A 342 -3.23 -8.68 16.91
C LEU A 342 -2.02 -9.43 16.34
N LEU A 343 -1.42 -8.93 15.24
CA LEU A 343 -0.23 -9.53 14.63
C LEU A 343 0.97 -9.57 15.59
N ARG A 344 1.19 -8.49 16.34
CA ARG A 344 2.31 -8.39 17.30
C ARG A 344 2.06 -9.16 18.60
N GLY A 345 0.80 -9.40 18.96
CA GLY A 345 0.39 -10.10 20.17
C GLY A 345 0.73 -11.60 20.21
N GLY A 346 1.14 -12.19 19.09
CA GLY A 346 1.77 -13.51 19.04
C GLY A 346 0.83 -14.71 19.26
N THR A 347 -0.49 -14.53 19.21
CA THR A 347 -1.47 -15.63 19.29
C THR A 347 -1.69 -16.37 17.96
N HIS A 348 -0.95 -16.04 16.90
CA HIS A 348 -0.93 -16.80 15.65
C HIS A 348 -0.20 -18.14 15.83
N SER A 349 -0.91 -19.13 16.38
CA SER A 349 -0.41 -20.48 16.54
C SER A 349 -0.17 -21.12 15.17
N LYS A 350 1.10 -21.19 14.73
CA LYS A 350 1.79 -22.25 13.93
C LYS A 350 1.01 -23.10 12.89
N SER A 351 -0.19 -22.74 12.46
CA SER A 351 -0.91 -23.39 11.38
C SER A 351 -0.65 -22.60 10.12
N HIS A 352 0.49 -22.92 9.49
CA HIS A 352 0.75 -22.58 8.11
C HIS A 352 -0.43 -23.03 7.26
N THR A 353 -1.26 -22.11 6.79
CA THR A 353 -1.64 -21.98 5.37
C THR A 353 -2.65 -20.84 5.19
N TRP A 354 -2.19 -19.75 4.56
CA TRP A 354 -3.09 -18.81 3.86
C TRP A 354 -3.63 -19.42 2.54
N ASP A 355 -3.42 -20.72 2.29
CA ASP A 355 -3.98 -21.50 1.16
C ASP A 355 -5.52 -21.57 1.15
N TYR A 356 -6.20 -21.12 2.20
CA TYR A 356 -7.68 -21.05 2.24
C TYR A 356 -8.29 -19.96 1.35
N LEU A 357 -7.49 -19.17 0.62
CA LEU A 357 -8.01 -18.27 -0.42
C LEU A 357 -8.72 -19.02 -1.56
N HIS A 358 -8.58 -20.35 -1.66
CA HIS A 358 -9.18 -21.16 -2.72
C HIS A 358 -10.44 -21.95 -2.36
N ASP A 359 -10.83 -22.09 -1.09
CA ASP A 359 -11.97 -22.94 -0.71
C ASP A 359 -12.93 -22.20 0.26
N GLN A 360 -13.72 -21.28 -0.30
CA GLN A 360 -14.80 -20.60 0.42
C GLN A 360 -16.11 -21.40 0.33
N GLY A 361 -16.26 -22.36 1.24
CA GLY A 361 -17.52 -23.07 1.44
C GLY A 361 -17.71 -23.45 2.91
N ASN A 362 -18.31 -22.54 3.69
CA ASN A 362 -18.78 -22.78 5.07
C ASN A 362 -17.71 -22.91 6.16
N LEU A 363 -17.31 -21.80 6.80
CA LEU A 363 -16.77 -21.84 8.15
C LEU A 363 -17.53 -20.85 9.04
N HIS A 364 -18.56 -21.39 9.71
CA HIS A 364 -19.11 -20.81 10.93
C HIS A 364 -18.30 -21.34 12.11
N GLY A 365 -17.34 -20.55 12.60
CA GLY A 365 -16.61 -20.79 13.85
C GLY A 365 -16.15 -19.45 14.41
N ALA A 366 -16.53 -19.14 15.65
CA ALA A 366 -16.41 -17.81 16.24
C ALA A 366 -15.10 -17.56 17.03
N ASP A 367 -14.19 -18.53 17.12
CA ASP A 367 -13.01 -18.47 17.99
C ASP A 367 -11.72 -18.76 17.22
N CYS A 368 -11.30 -17.83 16.36
CA CYS A 368 -9.98 -17.86 15.73
C CYS A 368 -9.49 -16.43 15.43
N ASP A 369 -8.35 -16.02 16.01
CA ASP A 369 -7.75 -14.70 15.81
C ASP A 369 -7.42 -14.42 14.32
N ASP A 370 -7.09 -15.46 13.56
CA ASP A 370 -6.84 -15.37 12.11
C ASP A 370 -8.12 -15.00 11.33
N CYS A 371 -9.30 -15.42 11.80
CA CYS A 371 -10.57 -15.02 11.22
C CYS A 371 -10.89 -13.53 11.49
N THR A 372 -10.49 -12.99 12.64
CA THR A 372 -10.70 -11.58 12.98
C THR A 372 -9.82 -10.67 12.13
N LEU A 373 -8.54 -10.99 11.97
CA LEU A 373 -7.61 -10.25 11.12
C LEU A 373 -8.11 -10.17 9.67
N LEU A 374 -8.44 -11.33 9.08
CA LEU A 374 -8.98 -11.39 7.72
C LEU A 374 -10.29 -10.60 7.58
N THR A 375 -11.13 -10.62 8.61
CA THR A 375 -12.38 -9.85 8.62
C THR A 375 -12.11 -8.34 8.61
N ILE A 376 -11.10 -7.87 9.36
CA ILE A 376 -10.67 -6.45 9.33
C ILE A 376 -10.20 -6.06 7.93
N PHE A 377 -9.30 -6.84 7.32
CA PHE A 377 -8.83 -6.58 5.94
C PHE A 377 -9.99 -6.56 4.93
N ARG A 378 -10.91 -7.53 5.00
CA ARG A 378 -12.08 -7.58 4.12
C ARG A 378 -12.97 -6.35 4.29
N PHE A 379 -13.25 -5.94 5.53
CA PHE A 379 -14.04 -4.74 5.79
C PHE A 379 -13.37 -3.48 5.23
N LEU A 380 -12.06 -3.31 5.48
CA LEU A 380 -11.33 -2.11 5.06
C LEU A 380 -11.19 -2.02 3.54
N VAL A 381 -10.86 -3.13 2.86
CA VAL A 381 -10.80 -3.18 1.39
C VAL A 381 -12.19 -2.95 0.78
N TRP A 382 -13.25 -3.49 1.39
CA TRP A 382 -14.62 -3.20 0.98
C TRP A 382 -14.93 -1.70 1.08
N ASP A 383 -14.48 -1.05 2.15
CA ASP A 383 -14.68 0.37 2.34
C ASP A 383 -13.86 1.20 1.33
N CYS A 384 -12.63 0.80 1.02
CA CYS A 384 -11.83 1.41 -0.05
C CYS A 384 -12.58 1.37 -1.40
N LEU A 385 -13.23 0.25 -1.73
CA LEU A 385 -14.03 0.14 -2.96
C LEU A 385 -15.19 1.14 -3.00
N SER A 386 -15.77 1.49 -1.85
CA SER A 386 -16.83 2.52 -1.76
C SER A 386 -16.34 3.91 -2.13
N GLU A 387 -15.03 4.19 -2.02
CA GLU A 387 -14.42 5.47 -2.38
C GLU A 387 -13.74 5.45 -3.75
N ALA A 388 -13.20 4.31 -4.16
CA ALA A 388 -12.34 4.21 -5.33
C ALA A 388 -13.07 3.83 -6.62
N VAL A 389 -14.24 3.17 -6.55
CA VAL A 389 -14.90 2.56 -7.71
C VAL A 389 -16.26 3.19 -7.95
N GLU A 390 -16.53 3.66 -9.17
CA GLU A 390 -17.80 4.29 -9.59
C GLU A 390 -19.00 3.37 -9.27
N GLU A 391 -18.92 2.10 -9.68
CA GLU A 391 -19.97 1.09 -9.44
C GLU A 391 -19.34 -0.22 -8.89
N PRO A 392 -19.20 -0.37 -7.56
CA PRO A 392 -18.65 -1.59 -6.99
C PRO A 392 -19.55 -2.79 -7.28
N LYS A 393 -19.07 -3.81 -7.99
CA LYS A 393 -19.85 -5.00 -8.37
C LYS A 393 -19.71 -6.11 -7.34
N LEU A 394 -19.95 -5.80 -6.07
CA LEU A 394 -19.76 -6.76 -4.98
C LEU A 394 -21.05 -7.51 -4.65
N LYS A 395 -20.91 -8.84 -4.53
CA LYS A 395 -21.92 -9.70 -3.91
C LYS A 395 -21.55 -9.89 -2.44
N ALA A 396 -22.55 -10.10 -1.58
CA ALA A 396 -22.32 -10.69 -0.26
C ALA A 396 -21.53 -11.99 -0.46
N SER A 397 -20.50 -12.23 0.34
CA SER A 397 -19.48 -13.29 0.17
C SER A 397 -18.36 -13.07 -0.87
N CYS A 398 -18.15 -11.87 -1.41
CA CYS A 398 -17.00 -11.63 -2.28
C CYS A 398 -15.67 -11.95 -1.54
N SER A 399 -14.73 -12.58 -2.25
CA SER A 399 -13.41 -12.92 -1.71
C SER A 399 -12.49 -11.70 -1.72
N LEU A 400 -11.51 -11.68 -0.81
CA LEU A 400 -10.54 -10.57 -0.72
C LEU A 400 -9.77 -10.36 -2.05
N PRO A 401 -9.28 -11.40 -2.75
CA PRO A 401 -8.63 -11.22 -4.05
C PRO A 401 -9.54 -10.59 -5.11
N ALA A 402 -10.82 -10.96 -5.14
CA ALA A 402 -11.78 -10.35 -6.07
C ALA A 402 -12.09 -8.88 -5.75
N MET A 403 -11.93 -8.47 -4.49
CA MET A 403 -12.01 -7.06 -4.10
C MET A 403 -10.75 -6.28 -4.50
N LEU A 404 -9.58 -6.87 -4.29
CA LEU A 404 -8.30 -6.26 -4.66
C LEU A 404 -8.18 -6.06 -6.17
N GLN A 405 -8.65 -7.03 -6.97
CA GLN A 405 -8.72 -6.89 -8.42
C GLN A 405 -9.57 -5.69 -8.86
N GLN A 406 -10.71 -5.43 -8.19
CA GLN A 406 -11.52 -4.25 -8.49
C GLN A 406 -10.86 -2.93 -8.08
N LEU A 407 -10.04 -2.93 -7.03
CA LEU A 407 -9.20 -1.76 -6.69
C LEU A 407 -8.07 -1.57 -7.69
N HIS A 408 -7.47 -2.66 -8.19
CA HIS A 408 -6.40 -2.63 -9.19
C HIS A 408 -6.87 -1.96 -10.49
N ASP A 409 -8.10 -2.25 -10.91
CA ASP A 409 -8.71 -1.64 -12.10
C ASP A 409 -9.11 -0.16 -11.89
N SER A 410 -9.02 0.38 -10.67
CA SER A 410 -9.35 1.77 -10.38
C SER A 410 -8.18 2.71 -10.65
N ALA A 411 -8.40 3.73 -11.47
CA ALA A 411 -7.43 4.81 -11.69
C ALA A 411 -7.22 5.74 -10.46
N ARG A 412 -8.00 5.55 -9.38
CA ARG A 412 -7.94 6.39 -8.17
C ARG A 412 -7.01 5.85 -7.09
N VAL A 413 -6.60 4.59 -7.21
CA VAL A 413 -5.67 3.96 -6.26
C VAL A 413 -4.36 3.72 -6.99
N ASP A 414 -3.25 3.93 -6.29
CA ASP A 414 -1.94 3.62 -6.84
C ASP A 414 -1.83 2.11 -7.08
N THR A 415 -1.79 1.71 -8.34
CA THR A 415 -1.66 0.30 -8.76
C THR A 415 -0.46 -0.40 -8.12
N ALA A 416 0.63 0.32 -7.81
CA ALA A 416 1.78 -0.28 -7.14
C ALA A 416 1.45 -0.68 -5.69
N LEU A 417 0.67 0.13 -4.97
CA LEU A 417 0.22 -0.20 -3.62
C LEU A 417 -0.73 -1.40 -3.64
N VAL A 418 -1.65 -1.48 -4.61
CA VAL A 418 -2.56 -2.62 -4.72
C VAL A 418 -1.79 -3.92 -5.01
N GLN A 419 -0.82 -3.87 -5.92
CA GLN A 419 0.04 -5.01 -6.24
C GLN A 419 0.89 -5.47 -5.04
N GLU A 420 1.45 -4.52 -4.28
CA GLU A 420 2.21 -4.84 -3.08
C GLU A 420 1.30 -5.46 -2.00
N LEU A 421 0.08 -4.95 -1.84
CA LEU A 421 -0.92 -5.51 -0.92
C LEU A 421 -1.32 -6.94 -1.31
N GLU A 422 -1.62 -7.17 -2.58
CA GLU A 422 -1.92 -8.51 -3.13
C GLU A 422 -0.76 -9.48 -2.89
N GLN A 423 0.46 -9.06 -3.21
CA GLN A 423 1.65 -9.87 -3.02
C GLN A 423 1.85 -10.22 -1.55
N CYS A 424 1.82 -9.23 -0.65
CA CYS A 424 2.01 -9.42 0.78
C CYS A 424 0.97 -10.37 1.39
N LEU A 425 -0.30 -10.23 1.00
CA LEU A 425 -1.37 -11.10 1.47
C LEU A 425 -1.27 -12.52 0.90
N SER A 426 -0.80 -12.67 -0.34
CA SER A 426 -0.62 -13.98 -0.98
C SER A 426 0.58 -14.76 -0.42
N GLU A 427 1.70 -14.08 -0.15
CA GLU A 427 2.89 -14.70 0.40
C GLU A 427 2.72 -15.04 1.89
N GLY A 428 1.91 -14.25 2.60
CA GLY A 428 1.65 -14.43 4.02
C GLY A 428 2.91 -14.33 4.90
N GLY A 429 2.77 -14.71 6.18
CA GLY A 429 3.85 -14.58 7.17
C GLY A 429 3.87 -13.21 7.87
N ALA A 430 4.45 -13.16 9.07
CA ALA A 430 4.33 -12.00 9.95
C ALA A 430 4.86 -10.70 9.32
N GLU A 431 6.04 -10.73 8.68
CA GLU A 431 6.63 -9.54 8.05
C GLU A 431 5.79 -9.02 6.87
N ASN A 432 5.29 -9.91 6.01
CA ASN A 432 4.45 -9.52 4.89
C ASN A 432 3.08 -9.04 5.37
N LEU A 433 2.51 -9.62 6.42
CA LEU A 433 1.26 -9.13 7.02
C LEU A 433 1.46 -7.74 7.65
N LEU A 434 2.58 -7.49 8.34
CA LEU A 434 2.93 -6.16 8.80
C LEU A 434 3.13 -5.16 7.64
N GLN A 435 3.70 -5.61 6.52
CA GLN A 435 3.79 -4.78 5.32
C GLN A 435 2.42 -4.48 4.72
N SER A 436 1.52 -5.47 4.66
CA SER A 436 0.15 -5.30 4.17
C SER A 436 -0.63 -4.26 4.99
N ILE A 437 -0.35 -4.15 6.30
CA ILE A 437 -0.89 -3.09 7.17
C ILE A 437 -0.39 -1.72 6.73
N ARG A 438 0.91 -1.54 6.50
CA ARG A 438 1.47 -0.24 6.07
C ARG A 438 0.92 0.18 4.70
N VAL A 439 0.85 -0.76 3.77
CA VAL A 439 0.34 -0.51 2.41
C VAL A 439 -1.14 -0.15 2.45
N LEU A 440 -1.97 -0.92 3.17
CA LEU A 440 -3.39 -0.62 3.32
C LEU A 440 -3.62 0.69 4.07
N ALA A 441 -2.79 1.02 5.07
CA ALA A 441 -2.85 2.30 5.76
C ALA A 441 -2.62 3.47 4.78
N GLN A 442 -1.65 3.36 3.87
CA GLN A 442 -1.43 4.39 2.86
C GLN A 442 -2.61 4.52 1.89
N ILE A 443 -3.19 3.40 1.43
CA ILE A 443 -4.40 3.43 0.59
C ILE A 443 -5.56 4.12 1.32
N LEU A 444 -5.78 3.82 2.60
CA LEU A 444 -6.82 4.46 3.40
C LEU A 444 -6.58 5.96 3.57
N ARG A 445 -5.31 6.38 3.75
CA ARG A 445 -4.93 7.79 3.83
C ARG A 445 -5.25 8.53 2.53
N ASP A 446 -4.95 7.91 1.38
CA ASP A 446 -5.18 8.50 0.06
C ASP A 446 -6.69 8.59 -0.28
N LEU A 447 -7.52 7.68 0.23
CA LEU A 447 -8.96 7.63 -0.08
C LEU A 447 -9.87 8.39 0.89
N HIS A 448 -9.39 8.76 2.08
CA HIS A 448 -10.22 9.37 3.12
C HIS A 448 -9.75 10.75 3.64
N PRO A 449 -9.46 11.72 2.76
CA PRO A 449 -9.14 13.08 3.18
C PRO A 449 -10.31 13.74 3.91
N LEU A 450 -10.01 14.65 4.84
CA LEU A 450 -10.99 15.42 5.63
C LEU A 450 -11.74 16.40 4.73
N HIS A 451 -10.97 17.18 3.99
CA HIS A 451 -11.52 18.10 3.01
C HIS A 451 -11.75 17.30 1.73
N ALA A 452 -13.00 17.24 1.25
CA ALA A 452 -13.33 16.79 -0.10
C ALA A 452 -12.87 17.79 -1.17
N GLY A 453 -11.79 18.52 -0.88
CA GLY A 453 -11.20 19.53 -1.74
C GLY A 453 -10.51 18.93 -2.94
N ILE A 454 -9.86 19.79 -3.71
CA ILE A 454 -9.13 19.36 -4.89
C ILE A 454 -7.68 19.12 -4.50
N HIS A 455 -7.25 17.87 -4.63
CA HIS A 455 -5.87 17.48 -4.49
C HIS A 455 -5.09 17.84 -5.75
N LEU A 456 -3.84 18.23 -5.57
CA LEU A 456 -2.95 18.72 -6.61
C LEU A 456 -1.77 17.75 -6.80
N SER A 457 -1.43 17.44 -8.06
CA SER A 457 -0.17 16.75 -8.37
C SER A 457 1.02 17.64 -8.06
N SER A 458 2.19 17.00 -7.91
CA SER A 458 3.45 17.71 -8.14
C SER A 458 3.41 18.35 -9.53
N PRO A 459 3.81 19.63 -9.67
CA PRO A 459 3.73 20.33 -10.93
C PRO A 459 4.74 19.79 -11.93
N VAL A 460 4.31 19.57 -13.18
CA VAL A 460 5.19 19.31 -14.31
C VAL A 460 5.10 20.53 -15.23
N GLU A 461 6.18 21.32 -15.33
CA GLU A 461 6.20 22.56 -16.14
C GLU A 461 5.05 23.52 -15.81
N GLY A 462 4.75 23.69 -14.51
CA GLY A 462 3.65 24.55 -14.04
C GLY A 462 2.25 23.93 -14.17
N LEU A 463 2.11 22.73 -14.76
CA LEU A 463 0.84 22.01 -14.82
C LEU A 463 0.58 21.19 -13.55
N TYR A 464 -0.49 21.53 -12.86
CA TYR A 464 -1.06 20.78 -11.75
C TYR A 464 -2.25 19.98 -12.25
N SER A 465 -2.17 18.65 -12.13
CA SER A 465 -3.34 17.79 -12.31
C SER A 465 -4.18 17.84 -11.04
N CYS A 466 -5.49 17.93 -11.20
CA CYS A 466 -6.44 18.05 -10.12
C CYS A 466 -7.25 16.76 -9.99
N TRP A 467 -7.39 16.25 -8.77
CA TRP A 467 -8.36 15.19 -8.48
C TRP A 467 -9.13 15.52 -7.22
N SER A 468 -10.40 15.14 -7.22
CA SER A 468 -11.29 15.24 -6.05
C SER A 468 -11.71 13.85 -5.63
N ARG A 469 -12.29 13.75 -4.43
CA ARG A 469 -13.00 12.55 -3.99
C ARG A 469 -14.03 12.12 -5.05
N LEU A 470 -14.23 10.82 -5.16
CA LEU A 470 -15.19 10.27 -6.11
C LEU A 470 -16.59 10.82 -5.81
N HIS A 471 -17.18 11.47 -6.81
CA HIS A 471 -18.51 12.03 -6.73
C HIS A 471 -19.39 11.41 -7.80
N ARG A 472 -20.44 10.70 -7.37
CA ARG A 472 -21.37 9.98 -8.26
C ARG A 472 -22.60 10.84 -8.47
N VAL A 473 -22.73 11.34 -9.69
CA VAL A 473 -23.96 12.01 -10.12
C VAL A 473 -25.05 10.94 -10.25
N THR A 474 -26.21 11.19 -9.68
CA THR A 474 -27.39 10.31 -9.66
C THR A 474 -28.63 11.10 -10.05
N SER A 475 -29.78 10.43 -10.19
CA SER A 475 -31.08 11.07 -10.38
C SER A 475 -31.77 11.44 -9.05
N PHE A 476 -31.11 11.19 -7.92
CA PHE A 476 -31.70 11.34 -6.60
C PHE A 476 -32.02 12.82 -6.29
N GLN A 477 -33.16 13.08 -5.68
CA GLN A 477 -33.64 14.44 -5.38
C GLN A 477 -33.57 14.78 -3.89
N GLY A 478 -33.13 13.84 -3.07
CA GLY A 478 -33.23 13.95 -1.62
C GLY A 478 -34.61 13.66 -1.06
N VAL A 479 -34.66 13.59 0.27
CA VAL A 479 -35.82 13.39 1.12
C VAL A 479 -35.91 14.59 2.04
N SER A 480 -37.12 15.13 2.23
CA SER A 480 -37.29 16.32 3.08
C SER A 480 -36.71 16.10 4.48
N VAL A 481 -36.00 17.11 5.00
CA VAL A 481 -35.39 17.07 6.35
C VAL A 481 -36.44 16.74 7.43
N ARG A 482 -37.69 17.19 7.24
CA ARG A 482 -38.81 16.87 8.13
C ARG A 482 -39.15 15.38 8.14
N ALA A 483 -39.16 14.72 6.99
CA ALA A 483 -39.41 13.29 6.89
C ALA A 483 -38.28 12.49 7.58
N ILE A 484 -37.02 12.86 7.32
CA ILE A 484 -35.84 12.27 7.99
C ILE A 484 -35.97 12.39 9.51
N ARG A 485 -36.24 13.60 10.03
CA ARG A 485 -36.41 13.81 11.49
C ARG A 485 -37.58 13.02 12.06
N LYS A 486 -38.71 12.95 11.34
CA LYS A 486 -39.90 12.19 11.79
C LYS A 486 -39.57 10.71 11.99
N VAL A 487 -38.81 10.12 11.07
CA VAL A 487 -38.36 8.73 11.16
C VAL A 487 -37.46 8.52 12.36
N LEU A 488 -36.42 9.35 12.50
CA LEU A 488 -35.44 9.22 13.58
C LEU A 488 -36.09 9.40 14.97
N ASN A 489 -37.06 10.32 15.10
CA ASN A 489 -37.75 10.56 16.38
C ASN A 489 -38.83 9.52 16.71
N SER A 490 -39.26 8.70 15.74
CA SER A 490 -40.32 7.70 15.92
C SER A 490 -39.80 6.35 16.44
N VAL A 491 -38.50 6.23 16.71
CA VAL A 491 -37.89 4.99 17.20
C VAL A 491 -38.15 4.88 18.69
N VAL A 492 -39.13 4.02 19.04
CA VAL A 492 -39.38 3.61 20.42
C VAL A 492 -38.27 2.65 20.83
N ALA A 493 -37.69 2.85 22.02
CA ALA A 493 -36.70 1.96 22.58
C ALA A 493 -37.23 0.51 22.61
N ALA A 494 -36.46 -0.43 22.09
CA ALA A 494 -36.85 -1.83 22.01
C ALA A 494 -37.14 -2.41 23.41
N SER A 495 -38.11 -3.31 23.51
CA SER A 495 -38.30 -4.10 24.73
C SER A 495 -37.04 -4.94 24.99
N THR A 496 -36.46 -4.79 26.17
CA THR A 496 -35.14 -5.24 26.64
C THR A 496 -34.85 -6.75 26.62
N GLN A 497 -35.70 -7.58 26.01
CA GLN A 497 -35.67 -9.03 26.21
C GLN A 497 -34.87 -9.86 25.19
N GLN A 498 -34.42 -9.32 24.05
CA GLN A 498 -33.80 -10.13 22.97
C GLN A 498 -32.30 -9.89 22.70
N ASP A 499 -31.71 -8.75 23.07
CA ASP A 499 -30.30 -8.45 22.77
C ASP A 499 -29.38 -8.68 23.98
N ALA A 500 -28.51 -9.69 23.90
CA ALA A 500 -27.68 -10.15 25.01
C ALA A 500 -26.54 -9.18 25.43
N THR A 501 -26.10 -8.26 24.56
CA THR A 501 -25.00 -7.33 24.85
C THR A 501 -25.34 -5.86 24.50
N PRO A 502 -24.74 -4.87 25.20
CA PRO A 502 -24.92 -3.45 24.88
C PRO A 502 -24.56 -3.10 23.43
N ARG A 503 -23.52 -3.75 22.89
CA ARG A 503 -23.08 -3.56 21.49
C ARG A 503 -24.09 -4.14 20.50
N ALA A 504 -24.69 -5.30 20.77
CA ALA A 504 -25.75 -5.86 19.94
C ALA A 504 -26.97 -4.94 19.86
N ARG A 505 -27.35 -4.32 21.00
CA ARG A 505 -28.42 -3.34 21.06
C ARG A 505 -28.12 -2.09 20.21
N GLN A 506 -26.93 -1.52 20.34
CA GLN A 506 -26.51 -0.35 19.54
C GLN A 506 -26.49 -0.67 18.03
N TYR A 507 -25.97 -1.83 17.65
CA TYR A 507 -25.96 -2.26 16.26
C TYR A 507 -27.38 -2.46 15.71
N ARG A 508 -28.26 -3.08 16.50
CA ARG A 508 -29.67 -3.23 16.16
C ARG A 508 -30.34 -1.87 15.96
N GLU A 509 -30.11 -0.91 16.85
CA GLU A 509 -30.64 0.45 16.72
C GLU A 509 -30.19 1.11 15.42
N VAL A 510 -28.89 1.06 15.08
CA VAL A 510 -28.37 1.58 13.81
C VAL A 510 -29.05 0.90 12.61
N CYS A 511 -29.19 -0.42 12.63
CA CYS A 511 -29.88 -1.16 11.56
C CYS A 511 -31.36 -0.73 11.42
N VAL A 512 -32.07 -0.51 12.52
CA VAL A 512 -33.47 -0.02 12.50
C VAL A 512 -33.55 1.38 11.90
N TYR A 513 -32.64 2.28 12.28
CA TYR A 513 -32.59 3.63 11.71
C TYR A 513 -32.35 3.58 10.19
N VAL A 514 -31.37 2.80 9.74
CA VAL A 514 -31.09 2.60 8.32
C VAL A 514 -32.33 2.04 7.60
N ALA A 515 -32.91 0.96 8.10
CA ALA A 515 -34.08 0.32 7.47
C ALA A 515 -35.25 1.30 7.30
N ARG A 516 -35.58 2.08 8.34
CA ARG A 516 -36.67 3.06 8.26
C ARG A 516 -36.35 4.23 7.34
N LEU A 517 -35.10 4.70 7.30
CA LEU A 517 -34.68 5.75 6.36
C LEU A 517 -34.83 5.27 4.91
N LEU A 518 -34.40 4.04 4.61
CA LEU A 518 -34.57 3.45 3.29
C LEU A 518 -36.05 3.25 2.93
N ASP A 519 -36.91 2.86 3.89
CA ASP A 519 -38.35 2.76 3.66
C ASP A 519 -38.96 4.12 3.24
N THR A 520 -38.46 5.25 3.74
CA THR A 520 -38.98 6.57 3.33
C THR A 520 -38.67 6.97 1.90
N MET A 521 -37.71 6.31 1.26
CA MET A 521 -37.40 6.52 -0.14
C MET A 521 -38.33 5.73 -1.07
N GLN A 522 -39.08 4.76 -0.53
CA GLN A 522 -40.00 3.94 -1.33
C GLN A 522 -41.40 4.56 -1.32
N ALA A 523 -41.88 4.99 -2.49
CA ALA A 523 -43.19 5.63 -2.65
C ALA A 523 -44.39 4.72 -2.30
N GLU A 524 -44.20 3.39 -2.33
CA GLU A 524 -45.28 2.40 -2.27
C GLU A 524 -45.30 1.52 -1.01
N ARG A 525 -44.39 1.72 -0.04
CA ARG A 525 -44.32 0.85 1.15
C ARG A 525 -44.68 1.59 2.44
N SER A 526 -45.59 1.00 3.20
CA SER A 526 -45.85 1.41 4.59
C SER A 526 -44.59 1.20 5.43
N ILE A 527 -44.23 2.19 6.25
CA ILE A 527 -43.12 2.09 7.20
C ILE A 527 -43.32 0.83 8.05
N ARG A 528 -42.37 -0.11 7.98
CA ARG A 528 -42.47 -1.36 8.71
C ARG A 528 -42.13 -1.13 10.18
N ASP A 529 -42.87 -1.77 11.08
CA ASP A 529 -42.50 -1.77 12.49
C ASP A 529 -41.46 -2.86 12.78
N PHE A 530 -40.30 -2.44 13.27
CA PHE A 530 -39.18 -3.29 13.64
C PHE A 530 -39.08 -3.52 15.15
N ALA A 531 -40.03 -3.05 15.96
CA ALA A 531 -39.96 -3.12 17.42
C ALA A 531 -39.59 -4.53 17.94
N ASN A 532 -40.17 -5.58 17.33
CA ASN A 532 -39.96 -6.99 17.70
C ASN A 532 -39.11 -7.79 16.70
N SER A 533 -38.46 -7.14 15.73
CA SER A 533 -37.63 -7.83 14.74
C SER A 533 -36.24 -8.16 15.28
N SER A 534 -35.71 -9.33 14.92
CA SER A 534 -34.31 -9.70 15.19
C SER A 534 -33.34 -8.97 14.26
N ILE A 535 -32.06 -8.86 14.63
CA ILE A 535 -31.03 -8.24 13.80
C ILE A 535 -31.00 -8.86 12.39
N ALA A 536 -31.06 -10.19 12.29
CA ALA A 536 -31.06 -10.90 11.02
C ALA A 536 -32.29 -10.55 10.14
N GLN A 537 -33.47 -10.37 10.74
CA GLN A 537 -34.67 -9.94 10.02
C GLN A 537 -34.53 -8.50 9.51
N ILE A 538 -33.94 -7.62 10.31
CA ILE A 538 -33.72 -6.21 9.94
C ILE A 538 -32.67 -6.10 8.83
N THR A 539 -31.53 -6.78 8.95
CA THR A 539 -30.49 -6.75 7.90
C THR A 539 -30.97 -7.40 6.61
N GLN A 540 -31.77 -8.46 6.68
CA GLN A 540 -32.42 -9.03 5.50
C GLN A 540 -33.39 -8.06 4.84
N HIS A 541 -34.17 -7.30 5.63
CA HIS A 541 -35.04 -6.25 5.08
C HIS A 541 -34.23 -5.17 4.36
N ILE A 542 -33.12 -4.70 4.95
CA ILE A 542 -32.22 -3.72 4.32
C ILE A 542 -31.73 -4.23 2.96
N ARG A 543 -31.23 -5.47 2.89
CA ARG A 543 -30.76 -6.08 1.63
C ARG A 543 -31.88 -6.16 0.58
N LEU A 544 -33.09 -6.53 0.99
CA LEU A 544 -34.26 -6.60 0.09
C LEU A 544 -34.73 -5.23 -0.40
N VAL A 545 -34.55 -4.18 0.40
CA VAL A 545 -34.86 -2.81 0.00
C VAL A 545 -33.82 -2.30 -1.00
N LEU A 546 -32.53 -2.51 -0.70
CA LEU A 546 -31.41 -2.09 -1.53
C LEU A 546 -31.30 -2.81 -2.88
N SER A 547 -31.95 -3.98 -3.05
CA SER A 547 -32.05 -4.66 -4.34
C SER A 547 -33.17 -4.10 -5.24
N GLY A 548 -33.97 -3.17 -4.74
CA GLY A 548 -35.04 -2.54 -5.51
C GLY A 548 -34.53 -1.54 -6.56
N PRO A 549 -35.35 -1.20 -7.57
CA PRO A 549 -34.94 -0.34 -8.68
C PRO A 549 -34.60 1.10 -8.26
N ALA A 550 -35.12 1.57 -7.13
CA ALA A 550 -34.81 2.90 -6.58
C ALA A 550 -33.34 3.04 -6.11
N PHE A 551 -32.61 1.94 -6.00
CA PHE A 551 -31.24 1.88 -5.49
C PHE A 551 -30.23 1.39 -6.54
N ASN A 552 -30.57 1.46 -7.82
CA ASN A 552 -29.59 1.25 -8.88
C ASN A 552 -28.58 2.41 -8.94
N SER A 553 -27.45 2.20 -9.61
CA SER A 553 -26.33 3.16 -9.66
C SER A 553 -26.66 4.50 -10.31
N GLN A 554 -27.71 4.58 -11.14
CA GLN A 554 -28.17 5.84 -11.72
C GLN A 554 -29.08 6.60 -10.73
N ALA A 555 -29.79 5.89 -9.87
CA ALA A 555 -30.80 6.46 -8.97
C ALA A 555 -30.29 6.77 -7.56
N PHE A 556 -29.20 6.13 -7.14
CA PHE A 556 -28.66 6.25 -5.79
C PHE A 556 -27.14 6.07 -5.78
N ASP A 557 -26.44 6.72 -4.85
CA ASP A 557 -24.98 6.66 -4.77
C ASP A 557 -24.51 5.22 -4.48
N ALA A 558 -23.77 4.65 -5.42
CA ALA A 558 -23.29 3.27 -5.34
C ALA A 558 -22.27 3.04 -4.20
N GLY A 559 -21.54 4.06 -3.77
CA GLY A 559 -20.63 3.99 -2.62
C GLY A 559 -21.37 3.91 -1.30
N ILE A 560 -22.42 4.73 -1.12
CA ILE A 560 -23.31 4.65 0.05
C ILE A 560 -24.04 3.32 0.06
N TRP A 561 -24.57 2.89 -1.09
CA TRP A 561 -25.16 1.56 -1.23
C TRP A 561 -24.19 0.47 -0.76
N ASN A 562 -22.93 0.55 -1.19
CA ASN A 562 -21.90 -0.42 -0.85
C ASN A 562 -21.60 -0.45 0.66
N ARG A 563 -21.59 0.71 1.32
CA ARG A 563 -21.44 0.79 2.79
C ARG A 563 -22.63 0.23 3.54
N LEU A 564 -23.85 0.44 3.05
CA LEU A 564 -25.04 -0.14 3.64
C LEU A 564 -25.05 -1.66 3.50
N MET A 565 -24.55 -2.19 2.38
CA MET A 565 -24.34 -3.63 2.23
C MET A 565 -23.29 -4.15 3.22
N CYS A 566 -22.17 -3.44 3.37
CA CYS A 566 -21.14 -3.74 4.37
C CYS A 566 -21.72 -3.77 5.79
N LEU A 567 -22.60 -2.81 6.14
CA LEU A 567 -23.31 -2.78 7.41
C LEU A 567 -24.13 -4.04 7.68
N THR A 568 -24.74 -4.64 6.66
CA THR A 568 -25.49 -5.90 6.82
C THR A 568 -24.61 -7.14 6.94
N GLU A 569 -23.38 -7.08 6.41
CA GLU A 569 -22.45 -8.21 6.35
C GLU A 569 -21.61 -8.34 7.63
N PHE A 570 -21.13 -7.21 8.16
CA PHE A 570 -20.19 -7.20 9.28
C PHE A 570 -20.88 -6.79 10.58
N ASN A 571 -21.30 -7.78 11.38
CA ASN A 571 -21.94 -7.53 12.67
C ASN A 571 -20.89 -7.30 13.79
N PRO A 572 -20.76 -6.07 14.33
CA PRO A 572 -19.74 -5.74 15.33
C PRO A 572 -19.94 -6.45 16.68
N ALA A 573 -21.16 -6.89 17.00
CA ALA A 573 -21.43 -7.62 18.23
C ALA A 573 -20.97 -9.08 18.13
N GLN A 574 -21.08 -9.69 16.95
CA GLN A 574 -20.59 -11.05 16.69
C GLN A 574 -19.07 -11.08 16.53
N LEU A 575 -18.49 -10.05 15.93
CA LEU A 575 -17.05 -9.97 15.65
C LEU A 575 -16.21 -9.45 16.83
N GLY A 576 -16.83 -8.96 17.90
CA GLY A 576 -16.07 -8.40 19.03
C GLY A 576 -15.40 -7.04 18.75
N LEU A 577 -15.52 -6.48 17.55
CA LEU A 577 -14.85 -5.24 17.12
C LEU A 577 -15.64 -3.97 17.48
N GLY A 578 -15.12 -3.19 18.43
CA GLY A 578 -15.75 -1.94 18.88
C GLY A 578 -15.67 -0.80 17.85
N LEU A 579 -14.53 -0.68 17.17
CA LEU A 579 -14.30 0.35 16.14
C LEU A 579 -15.22 0.18 14.93
N LEU A 580 -15.56 -1.07 14.59
CA LEU A 580 -16.54 -1.38 13.55
C LEU A 580 -17.94 -0.80 13.87
N MET A 581 -18.35 -0.78 15.14
CA MET A 581 -19.60 -0.13 15.54
C MET A 581 -19.57 1.38 15.26
N GLN A 582 -18.42 2.04 15.50
CA GLN A 582 -18.27 3.48 15.21
C GLN A 582 -18.32 3.75 13.70
N LEU A 583 -17.70 2.88 12.88
CA LEU A 583 -17.78 2.97 11.41
C LEU A 583 -19.21 2.77 10.88
N HIS A 584 -20.01 1.92 11.52
CA HIS A 584 -21.44 1.79 11.19
C HIS A 584 -22.26 3.01 11.60
N GLN A 585 -21.90 3.69 12.70
CA GLN A 585 -22.51 4.97 13.08
C GLN A 585 -22.15 6.10 12.10
N GLU A 586 -20.90 6.13 11.61
CA GLU A 586 -20.51 7.03 10.52
C GLU A 586 -21.30 6.72 9.25
N THR A 587 -21.49 5.44 8.91
CA THR A 587 -22.31 5.02 7.75
C THR A 587 -23.76 5.54 7.85
N LEU A 588 -24.36 5.49 9.04
CA LEU A 588 -25.69 6.08 9.27
C LEU A 588 -25.67 7.62 9.14
N SER A 589 -24.59 8.27 9.61
CA SER A 589 -24.42 9.72 9.51
C SER A 589 -24.25 10.16 8.06
N ASP A 590 -23.42 9.47 7.28
CA ASP A 590 -23.22 9.65 5.84
C ASP A 590 -24.55 9.48 5.10
N LEU A 591 -25.30 8.41 5.38
CA LEU A 591 -26.63 8.20 4.80
C LEU A 591 -27.56 9.37 5.11
N LYS A 592 -27.62 9.81 6.37
CA LYS A 592 -28.47 10.94 6.77
C LYS A 592 -28.10 12.23 6.05
N CYS A 593 -26.81 12.50 5.84
CA CYS A 593 -26.35 13.66 5.10
C CYS A 593 -26.75 13.55 3.63
N TYR A 594 -26.47 12.40 2.99
CA TYR A 594 -26.84 12.14 1.60
C TYR A 594 -28.34 12.22 1.35
N LEU A 595 -29.18 11.75 2.27
CA LEU A 595 -30.64 11.80 2.08
C LEU A 595 -31.19 13.23 2.03
N GLN A 596 -30.44 14.26 2.40
CA GLN A 596 -30.95 15.63 2.34
C GLN A 596 -31.03 16.13 0.90
N PRO A 597 -31.98 17.03 0.57
CA PRO A 597 -32.03 17.64 -0.76
C PRO A 597 -30.79 18.48 -0.97
N ASP A 598 -30.07 18.19 -2.05
CA ASP A 598 -28.83 18.85 -2.43
C ASP A 598 -28.63 18.76 -3.95
N GLU A 599 -28.12 19.82 -4.56
CA GLU A 599 -27.80 19.85 -6.00
C GLU A 599 -26.61 18.96 -6.34
N TRP A 600 -25.75 18.67 -5.34
CA TRP A 600 -24.68 17.68 -5.46
C TRP A 600 -25.19 16.32 -5.93
N HIS A 601 -26.46 15.94 -5.70
CA HIS A 601 -26.95 14.67 -6.21
C HIS A 601 -26.93 14.58 -7.72
N ASN A 602 -27.25 15.68 -8.41
CA ASN A 602 -27.53 15.68 -9.84
C ASN A 602 -26.47 16.44 -10.64
N PHE A 603 -25.49 17.07 -9.99
CA PHE A 603 -24.54 17.94 -10.68
C PHE A 603 -23.17 18.03 -9.99
N HIS A 604 -22.11 18.02 -10.79
CA HIS A 604 -20.72 18.14 -10.31
C HIS A 604 -19.82 18.92 -11.27
N PHE A 605 -19.10 19.91 -10.76
CA PHE A 605 -17.98 20.55 -11.45
C PHE A 605 -16.68 19.82 -11.13
N ILE A 606 -15.94 19.43 -12.17
CA ILE A 606 -14.67 18.72 -12.03
C ILE A 606 -13.56 19.58 -12.64
N LEU A 607 -12.71 20.10 -11.75
CA LEU A 607 -11.44 20.72 -12.11
C LEU A 607 -10.48 19.61 -12.57
N LYS A 608 -10.03 19.66 -13.83
CA LYS A 608 -9.09 18.65 -14.39
C LYS A 608 -7.64 19.05 -14.14
N SER A 609 -7.31 20.31 -14.38
CA SER A 609 -5.94 20.80 -14.21
C SER A 609 -5.87 22.31 -14.13
N VAL A 610 -4.80 22.81 -13.51
CA VAL A 610 -4.43 24.22 -13.49
C VAL A 610 -3.01 24.35 -14.04
N HIS A 611 -2.82 25.19 -15.05
CA HIS A 611 -1.51 25.45 -15.64
C HIS A 611 -1.05 26.86 -15.28
N MET A 612 -0.06 26.95 -14.40
CA MET A 612 0.54 28.20 -13.95
C MET A 612 1.55 28.69 -15.00
N PHE A 613 1.47 29.96 -15.36
CA PHE A 613 2.45 30.59 -16.24
C PHE A 613 3.53 31.32 -15.43
N GLY A 614 4.80 31.07 -15.74
CA GLY A 614 5.95 31.69 -15.07
C GLY A 614 6.43 30.95 -13.81
N SER A 615 7.04 31.71 -12.89
CA SER A 615 7.50 31.24 -11.57
C SER A 615 6.43 30.98 -10.50
N PRO A 616 5.23 31.60 -10.52
CA PRO A 616 4.26 31.42 -9.45
C PRO A 616 3.77 29.98 -9.32
N ARG A 617 3.45 29.58 -8.09
CA ARG A 617 2.99 28.23 -7.77
C ARG A 617 1.58 28.24 -7.22
N LEU A 618 0.82 27.22 -7.59
CA LEU A 618 -0.47 26.93 -7.00
C LEU A 618 -0.25 26.28 -5.63
N ILE A 619 -0.85 26.86 -4.59
CA ILE A 619 -0.77 26.35 -3.21
C ILE A 619 -1.98 25.45 -2.94
N SER A 620 -3.20 25.93 -3.18
CA SER A 620 -4.42 25.14 -2.98
C SER A 620 -5.57 25.63 -3.85
N VAL A 621 -6.54 24.74 -4.08
CA VAL A 621 -7.82 25.06 -4.73
C VAL A 621 -8.96 24.41 -3.96
N ASN A 622 -9.94 25.22 -3.55
CA ASN A 622 -11.06 24.79 -2.73
C ASN A 622 -12.39 25.27 -3.31
N SER A 623 -13.42 24.43 -3.24
CA SER A 623 -14.80 24.87 -3.49
C SER A 623 -15.31 25.58 -2.24
N ILE A 624 -15.73 26.84 -2.34
CA ILE A 624 -16.21 27.61 -1.19
C ILE A 624 -17.57 27.10 -0.73
N LYS A 625 -18.43 26.80 -1.70
CA LYS A 625 -19.78 26.28 -1.53
C LYS A 625 -20.05 25.15 -2.50
N GLY A 626 -21.09 24.38 -2.22
CA GLY A 626 -21.62 23.40 -3.18
C GLY A 626 -22.27 24.03 -4.41
N PRO A 627 -22.65 23.22 -5.41
CA PRO A 627 -23.42 23.68 -6.55
C PRO A 627 -24.71 24.33 -6.09
N VAL A 628 -25.01 25.47 -6.68
CA VAL A 628 -26.23 26.23 -6.44
C VAL A 628 -27.01 26.29 -7.75
N ALA A 629 -28.26 25.84 -7.71
CA ALA A 629 -29.16 25.98 -8.85
C ALA A 629 -29.48 27.46 -9.13
N ILE A 630 -29.45 27.83 -10.40
CA ILE A 630 -29.81 29.16 -10.91
C ILE A 630 -30.78 29.02 -12.10
N ASP A 631 -31.29 30.13 -12.61
CA ASP A 631 -32.19 30.13 -13.78
C ASP A 631 -31.52 29.49 -15.01
N ASP A 632 -32.04 28.32 -15.41
CA ASP A 632 -31.54 27.47 -16.49
C ASP A 632 -30.09 26.94 -16.29
N GLY A 633 -29.61 26.79 -15.04
CA GLY A 633 -28.21 26.42 -14.80
C GLY A 633 -27.82 26.07 -13.37
N VAL A 634 -26.51 25.89 -13.16
CA VAL A 634 -25.87 25.63 -11.87
C VAL A 634 -24.58 26.42 -11.77
N GLU A 635 -24.26 26.97 -10.60
CA GLU A 635 -23.00 27.69 -10.33
C GLU A 635 -22.23 27.13 -9.13
N VAL A 636 -20.89 27.24 -9.17
CA VAL A 636 -19.97 26.91 -8.06
C VAL A 636 -18.84 27.94 -7.99
N ASP A 637 -18.53 28.37 -6.77
CA ASP A 637 -17.41 29.27 -6.49
C ASP A 637 -16.16 28.48 -6.08
N PHE A 638 -15.05 28.71 -6.77
CA PHE A 638 -13.74 28.16 -6.43
C PHE A 638 -12.80 29.26 -5.93
N TYR A 639 -12.10 28.94 -4.87
CA TYR A 639 -11.07 29.74 -4.25
C TYR A 639 -9.70 29.17 -4.61
N PHE A 640 -8.80 30.02 -5.11
CA PHE A 640 -7.44 29.68 -5.51
C PHE A 640 -6.46 30.44 -4.62
N LYS A 641 -5.51 29.71 -4.03
CA LYS A 641 -4.38 30.27 -3.29
C LYS A 641 -3.11 30.03 -4.07
N ILE A 642 -2.35 31.08 -4.35
CA ILE A 642 -1.11 31.06 -5.13
C ILE A 642 0.01 31.77 -4.38
N SER A 643 1.26 31.46 -4.72
CA SER A 643 2.42 31.99 -3.99
C SER A 643 2.65 33.49 -4.19
N GLU A 644 2.31 34.01 -5.37
CA GLU A 644 2.52 35.39 -5.78
C GLU A 644 1.57 35.71 -6.96
N PRO A 645 1.35 37.00 -7.33
CA PRO A 645 0.51 37.39 -8.45
C PRO A 645 0.86 36.62 -9.73
N ALA A 646 -0.16 36.10 -10.42
CA ALA A 646 0.06 35.16 -11.52
C ALA A 646 -1.06 35.22 -12.57
N SER A 647 -0.73 34.68 -13.74
CA SER A 647 -1.72 34.25 -14.73
C SER A 647 -1.69 32.74 -14.84
N PHE A 648 -2.86 32.11 -14.93
CA PHE A 648 -2.95 30.65 -15.02
C PHE A 648 -4.20 30.19 -15.77
N LEU A 649 -4.07 29.07 -16.48
CA LEU A 649 -5.16 28.46 -17.23
C LEU A 649 -5.82 27.37 -16.41
N VAL A 650 -7.14 27.47 -16.24
CA VAL A 650 -7.94 26.47 -15.55
C VAL A 650 -8.72 25.63 -16.54
N ARG A 651 -8.53 24.30 -16.49
CA ARG A 651 -9.28 23.32 -17.28
C ARG A 651 -10.31 22.62 -16.42
N LEU A 652 -11.57 22.63 -16.86
CA LEU A 652 -12.66 21.98 -16.14
C LEU A 652 -13.70 21.37 -17.09
N HIS A 653 -14.60 20.59 -16.52
CA HIS A 653 -15.83 20.13 -17.16
C HIS A 653 -16.91 19.96 -16.07
N CYS A 654 -18.16 19.82 -16.48
CA CYS A 654 -19.21 19.43 -15.56
C CYS A 654 -19.87 18.11 -15.98
N ARG A 655 -20.39 17.40 -14.98
CA ARG A 655 -21.25 16.24 -15.15
C ARG A 655 -22.58 16.53 -14.49
N GLY A 656 -23.66 16.03 -15.08
CA GLY A 656 -24.98 16.16 -14.47
C GLY A 656 -25.94 15.08 -14.90
N TYR A 657 -27.11 15.07 -14.27
CA TYR A 657 -28.23 14.21 -14.61
C TYR A 657 -29.47 15.06 -14.87
N GLU A 658 -30.12 14.85 -16.01
CA GLU A 658 -31.37 15.51 -16.38
C GLU A 658 -32.42 14.46 -16.73
N LYS A 659 -33.64 14.52 -16.16
CA LYS A 659 -34.67 13.50 -16.36
C LYS A 659 -34.97 13.17 -17.83
N SER A 660 -34.84 14.16 -18.73
CA SER A 660 -35.10 14.01 -20.15
C SER A 660 -33.90 13.46 -20.94
N LYS A 661 -32.67 13.62 -20.45
CA LYS A 661 -31.42 13.29 -21.17
C LYS A 661 -30.58 12.19 -20.52
N GLY A 662 -30.85 11.84 -19.26
CA GLY A 662 -29.98 10.99 -18.45
C GLY A 662 -28.70 11.72 -18.04
N HIS A 663 -27.61 10.97 -17.90
CA HIS A 663 -26.29 11.53 -17.62
C HIS A 663 -25.77 12.35 -18.79
N PHE A 664 -25.13 13.48 -18.49
CA PHE A 664 -24.46 14.31 -19.47
C PHE A 664 -23.11 14.79 -18.93
N GLU A 665 -22.19 15.06 -19.85
CA GLU A 665 -20.90 15.69 -19.60
C GLU A 665 -20.76 16.89 -20.54
N VAL A 666 -20.29 18.04 -20.03
CA VAL A 666 -20.07 19.25 -20.82
C VAL A 666 -18.64 19.74 -20.68
N ASP A 667 -17.96 19.86 -21.81
CA ASP A 667 -16.58 20.32 -21.96
C ASP A 667 -16.47 21.56 -22.88
N LYS A 668 -17.53 22.37 -22.94
CA LYS A 668 -17.62 23.58 -23.78
C LYS A 668 -17.63 24.87 -22.97
N PRO A 669 -17.03 25.98 -23.45
CA PRO A 669 -16.45 26.16 -24.79
C PRO A 669 -15.13 25.43 -25.00
N CYS A 670 -14.92 24.86 -26.19
CA CYS A 670 -13.70 24.11 -26.48
C CYS A 670 -12.47 25.02 -26.63
N CYS A 671 -11.37 24.67 -25.99
CA CYS A 671 -10.06 25.28 -26.07
C CYS A 671 -9.07 24.30 -26.71
N VAL A 672 -8.13 24.85 -27.46
CA VAL A 672 -7.09 24.12 -28.19
C VAL A 672 -5.74 24.75 -27.88
N ARG A 673 -4.73 23.92 -27.67
CA ARG A 673 -3.34 24.34 -27.62
C ARG A 673 -2.71 24.12 -28.98
N ILE A 674 -2.01 25.13 -29.46
CA ILE A 674 -1.23 25.12 -30.68
C ILE A 674 0.23 25.29 -30.28
N SER A 675 1.10 24.41 -30.76
CA SER A 675 2.55 24.46 -30.50
C SER A 675 3.31 24.54 -31.83
N GLN A 676 4.58 24.96 -31.78
CA GLN A 676 5.46 25.17 -32.95
C GLN A 676 5.01 26.33 -33.85
N LEU A 677 4.46 27.38 -33.24
CA LEU A 677 4.00 28.58 -33.95
C LEU A 677 5.15 29.33 -34.64
N CYS A 678 5.00 29.59 -35.94
CA CYS A 678 5.78 30.61 -36.63
C CYS A 678 5.05 31.95 -36.70
N GLU A 679 5.73 33.02 -37.11
CA GLU A 679 5.12 34.35 -37.25
C GLU A 679 3.97 34.37 -38.27
N GLU A 680 4.09 33.65 -39.39
CA GLU A 680 3.01 33.53 -40.38
C GLU A 680 1.82 32.77 -39.82
N GLY A 681 2.07 31.65 -39.12
CA GLY A 681 1.05 30.83 -38.49
C GLY A 681 0.28 31.61 -37.42
N THR A 682 1.00 32.36 -36.59
CA THR A 682 0.42 33.24 -35.56
C THR A 682 -0.50 34.30 -36.18
N ARG A 683 -0.05 34.94 -37.29
CA ARG A 683 -0.88 35.91 -38.01
C ARG A 683 -2.13 35.28 -38.60
N ALA A 684 -2.00 34.13 -39.26
CA ALA A 684 -3.13 33.40 -39.84
C ALA A 684 -4.15 32.99 -38.77
N ILE A 685 -3.66 32.56 -37.60
CA ILE A 685 -4.48 32.19 -36.46
C ILE A 685 -5.23 33.40 -35.88
N ASN A 686 -4.55 34.53 -35.71
CA ASN A 686 -5.22 35.75 -35.22
C ASN A 686 -6.31 36.25 -36.17
N CYS A 687 -6.21 35.95 -37.48
CA CYS A 687 -7.25 36.26 -38.46
C CYS A 687 -8.50 35.35 -38.38
N LEU A 688 -8.44 34.19 -37.72
CA LEU A 688 -9.60 33.29 -37.53
C LEU A 688 -10.67 33.89 -36.60
N GLY A 689 -10.34 34.90 -35.79
CA GLY A 689 -11.26 35.48 -34.80
C GLY A 689 -11.59 34.56 -33.61
N GLY A 690 -10.70 33.60 -33.31
CA GLY A 690 -10.72 32.85 -32.05
C GLY A 690 -10.30 33.72 -30.87
N GLU A 691 -10.88 33.49 -29.69
CA GLU A 691 -10.47 34.19 -28.47
C GLU A 691 -9.16 33.57 -27.94
N VAL A 692 -8.08 34.34 -27.98
CA VAL A 692 -6.77 33.90 -27.49
C VAL A 692 -6.76 34.01 -25.97
N LEU A 693 -6.64 32.87 -25.29
CA LEU A 693 -6.62 32.81 -23.82
C LEU A 693 -5.21 33.05 -23.28
N ALA A 694 -4.19 32.48 -23.93
CA ALA A 694 -2.79 32.58 -23.52
C ALA A 694 -1.87 32.51 -24.74
N LYS A 695 -0.74 33.20 -24.68
CA LYS A 695 0.35 33.11 -25.66
C LYS A 695 1.68 33.01 -24.92
N TYR A 696 2.50 32.05 -25.30
CA TYR A 696 3.82 31.82 -24.72
C TYR A 696 4.87 31.88 -25.82
N ASP A 697 5.40 33.08 -26.03
CA ASP A 697 6.33 33.37 -27.12
C ASP A 697 7.66 32.61 -26.99
N GLU A 698 8.10 32.28 -25.76
CA GLU A 698 9.34 31.52 -25.54
C GLU A 698 9.25 30.05 -25.98
N TYR A 699 8.05 29.48 -26.00
CA TYR A 699 7.80 28.07 -26.35
C TYR A 699 6.97 27.91 -27.64
N ASP A 700 6.72 29.02 -28.35
CA ASP A 700 5.89 29.04 -29.55
C ASP A 700 4.52 28.35 -29.34
N GLU A 701 3.89 28.61 -28.19
CA GLU A 701 2.60 28.02 -27.80
C GLU A 701 1.47 29.06 -27.71
N MET A 702 0.26 28.68 -28.09
CA MET A 702 -0.94 29.52 -27.99
C MET A 702 -2.17 28.68 -27.63
N TRP A 703 -3.00 29.21 -26.75
CA TRP A 703 -4.29 28.63 -26.36
C TRP A 703 -5.43 29.48 -26.90
N ILE A 704 -6.35 28.84 -27.60
CA ILE A 704 -7.44 29.53 -28.30
C ILE A 704 -8.76 28.83 -28.01
N ARG A 705 -9.77 29.63 -27.71
CA ARG A 705 -11.14 29.17 -27.52
C ARG A 705 -11.92 29.22 -28.84
N GLU A 706 -12.80 28.24 -29.02
CA GLU A 706 -13.66 28.12 -30.19
C GLU A 706 -14.47 29.40 -30.47
N SER A 707 -14.63 29.74 -31.75
CA SER A 707 -15.37 30.93 -32.19
C SER A 707 -16.29 30.62 -33.36
N GLY A 708 -17.57 30.35 -33.07
CA GLY A 708 -18.61 30.14 -34.10
C GLY A 708 -18.55 28.80 -34.84
N SER A 709 -19.49 28.62 -35.77
CA SER A 709 -19.59 27.45 -36.64
C SER A 709 -18.61 27.58 -37.82
N ALA A 710 -17.84 26.53 -38.13
CA ALA A 710 -16.76 26.45 -39.14
C ALA A 710 -15.34 26.80 -38.68
N TRP A 711 -15.16 27.28 -37.44
CA TRP A 711 -13.83 27.62 -36.90
C TRP A 711 -12.87 26.44 -36.84
N TRP A 712 -13.38 25.26 -36.51
CA TRP A 712 -12.55 24.06 -36.36
C TRP A 712 -11.95 23.61 -37.69
N GLU A 713 -12.74 23.56 -38.76
CA GLU A 713 -12.28 23.18 -40.09
C GLU A 713 -11.27 24.19 -40.66
N GLU A 714 -11.43 25.47 -40.36
CA GLU A 714 -10.50 26.52 -40.79
C GLU A 714 -9.20 26.51 -39.99
N LEU A 715 -9.27 26.28 -38.69
CA LEU A 715 -8.10 26.09 -37.85
C LEU A 715 -7.27 24.88 -38.31
N GLN A 716 -7.92 23.75 -38.60
CA GLN A 716 -7.23 22.57 -39.12
C GLN A 716 -6.50 22.84 -40.44
N ARG A 717 -7.10 23.64 -41.34
CA ARG A 717 -6.45 24.07 -42.59
C ARG A 717 -5.19 24.89 -42.32
N ILE A 718 -5.24 25.82 -41.38
CA ILE A 718 -4.09 26.65 -41.00
C ILE A 718 -2.99 25.80 -40.37
N VAL A 719 -3.34 24.92 -39.43
CA VAL A 719 -2.40 24.00 -38.78
C VAL A 719 -1.68 23.12 -39.80
N LEU A 720 -2.40 22.56 -40.78
CA LEU A 720 -1.82 21.77 -41.87
C LEU A 720 -0.94 22.63 -42.79
N GLY A 721 -1.37 23.84 -43.13
CA GLY A 721 -0.64 24.75 -44.03
C GLY A 721 0.71 25.21 -43.47
N TYR A 722 0.84 25.30 -42.14
CA TYR A 722 2.04 25.77 -41.46
C TYR A 722 2.76 24.68 -40.64
N SER A 723 2.35 23.41 -40.77
CA SER A 723 2.94 22.27 -40.03
C SER A 723 2.93 22.43 -38.50
N LEU A 724 1.87 23.05 -37.96
CA LEU A 724 1.71 23.27 -36.52
C LEU A 724 1.22 22.01 -35.81
N GLN A 725 1.43 21.93 -34.49
CA GLN A 725 0.83 20.88 -33.66
C GLN A 725 -0.42 21.38 -32.95
N LEU A 726 -1.51 20.60 -33.02
CA LEU A 726 -2.80 20.94 -32.44
C LEU A 726 -3.19 19.90 -31.37
N GLN A 727 -3.52 20.36 -30.16
CA GLN A 727 -3.99 19.51 -29.07
C GLN A 727 -5.29 20.05 -28.47
N LYS A 728 -6.35 19.23 -28.43
CA LYS A 728 -7.62 19.60 -27.79
C LYS A 728 -7.47 19.62 -26.27
N GLN A 729 -7.77 20.77 -25.65
CA GLN A 729 -7.71 20.96 -24.19
C GLN A 729 -9.10 20.96 -23.53
N GLY A 730 -10.22 20.92 -24.26
CA GLY A 730 -11.57 20.92 -23.65
C GLY A 730 -11.92 22.30 -23.10
N CYS A 731 -12.67 22.44 -22.01
CA CYS A 731 -13.06 23.77 -21.51
C CYS A 731 -11.98 24.42 -20.65
N CYS A 732 -11.46 25.56 -21.09
CA CYS A 732 -10.43 26.32 -20.38
C CYS A 732 -10.80 27.79 -20.19
N PHE A 733 -10.39 28.36 -19.05
CA PHE A 733 -10.51 29.77 -18.70
C PHE A 733 -9.16 30.31 -18.25
N MET A 734 -8.79 31.50 -18.74
CA MET A 734 -7.60 32.20 -18.25
C MET A 734 -7.99 33.02 -17.03
N ILE A 735 -7.21 32.92 -15.96
CA ILE A 735 -7.37 33.73 -14.76
C ILE A 735 -6.09 34.53 -14.55
N THR A 736 -6.24 35.83 -14.33
CA THR A 736 -5.14 36.73 -13.99
C THR A 736 -5.45 37.40 -12.66
N THR A 737 -4.52 37.35 -11.72
CA THR A 737 -4.70 37.92 -10.37
C THR A 737 -3.49 38.74 -9.97
N SER A 738 -3.75 39.88 -9.34
CA SER A 738 -2.75 40.74 -8.69
C SER A 738 -2.54 40.40 -7.22
N GLU A 739 -3.31 39.44 -6.69
CA GLU A 739 -3.31 39.01 -5.29
C GLU A 739 -2.88 37.53 -5.18
N SER A 740 -2.44 37.12 -3.98
CA SER A 740 -2.11 35.72 -3.68
C SER A 740 -3.33 34.82 -3.51
N GLU A 741 -4.53 35.40 -3.45
CA GLU A 741 -5.79 34.73 -3.20
C GLU A 741 -6.83 35.29 -4.17
N CYS A 742 -7.56 34.42 -4.86
CA CYS A 742 -8.63 34.87 -5.75
C CYS A 742 -9.81 33.89 -5.78
N GLU A 743 -10.97 34.41 -6.16
CA GLU A 743 -12.22 33.65 -6.23
C GLU A 743 -12.86 33.78 -7.62
N VAL A 744 -13.19 32.63 -8.20
CA VAL A 744 -13.84 32.54 -9.51
C VAL A 744 -15.10 31.71 -9.42
N LYS A 745 -16.18 32.24 -9.98
CA LYS A 745 -17.46 31.55 -10.11
C LYS A 745 -17.55 30.90 -11.48
N PHE A 746 -17.72 29.58 -11.50
CA PHE A 746 -18.02 28.83 -12.72
C PHE A 746 -19.51 28.53 -12.82
N ILE A 747 -20.05 28.68 -14.02
CA ILE A 747 -21.48 28.60 -14.28
C ILE A 747 -21.73 27.66 -15.46
N TYR A 748 -22.58 26.67 -15.26
CA TYR A 748 -23.15 25.86 -16.32
C TYR A 748 -24.52 26.40 -16.68
N ARG A 749 -24.71 26.81 -17.94
CA ARG A 749 -25.99 27.31 -18.43
C ARG A 749 -26.18 26.97 -19.90
N ARG A 750 -27.33 26.39 -20.24
CA ARG A 750 -27.73 26.07 -21.64
C ARG A 750 -26.67 25.27 -22.42
N GLY A 751 -26.08 24.25 -21.79
CA GLY A 751 -25.12 23.36 -22.46
C GLY A 751 -23.71 23.96 -22.63
N ARG A 752 -23.39 25.05 -21.94
CA ARG A 752 -22.07 25.71 -21.97
C ARG A 752 -21.62 26.12 -20.57
N LEU A 753 -20.31 26.15 -20.39
CA LEU A 753 -19.64 26.63 -19.19
C LEU A 753 -19.21 28.08 -19.38
N TRP A 754 -19.24 28.82 -18.29
CA TRP A 754 -18.83 30.21 -18.18
C TRP A 754 -18.02 30.38 -16.90
N ALA A 755 -17.21 31.43 -16.85
CA ALA A 755 -16.49 31.82 -15.65
C ALA A 755 -16.66 33.32 -15.44
N THR A 756 -16.79 33.73 -14.18
CA THR A 756 -16.91 35.14 -13.80
C THR A 756 -16.04 35.43 -12.59
N PRO A 757 -15.32 36.56 -12.56
CA PRO A 757 -14.52 36.93 -11.40
C PRO A 757 -15.43 37.25 -10.22
N GLN A 758 -15.07 36.78 -9.02
CA GLN A 758 -15.72 37.17 -7.76
C GLN A 758 -14.83 38.09 -6.93
N ARG A 759 -13.55 37.72 -6.77
CA ARG A 759 -12.60 38.47 -5.94
C ARG A 759 -11.17 38.36 -6.47
N GLY A 760 -10.45 39.47 -6.47
CA GLY A 760 -8.99 39.52 -6.66
C GLY A 760 -8.49 39.12 -8.05
N CYS A 761 -9.36 38.91 -9.04
CA CYS A 761 -8.96 38.40 -10.35
C CYS A 761 -9.78 38.94 -11.52
N GLU A 762 -9.23 38.77 -12.71
CA GLU A 762 -9.88 38.89 -14.01
C GLU A 762 -9.96 37.50 -14.65
N VAL A 763 -11.01 37.26 -15.44
CA VAL A 763 -11.24 35.96 -16.09
C VAL A 763 -11.62 36.17 -17.54
N ILE A 764 -10.97 35.41 -18.43
CA ILE A 764 -11.25 35.34 -19.87
C ILE A 764 -11.73 33.93 -20.21
#